data_AF-A0A7W6BG13-F1
#
_entry.id   AF-A0A7W6BG13-F1
#
_cell.length_a   1.000
_cell.length_b   1.000
_cell.length_c   1.000
_cell.angle_alpha   90.00
_cell.angle_beta   90.00
_cell.angle_gamma   90.00
#
_symmetry.space_group_name_H-M   'P 1'
#
loop_
_entity.id
_entity.type
_entity.pdbx_description
1 polymer ?
#
loop_
_entity_poly.entity_id
_entity_poly.type
_entity_poly.pdbx_seq_one_letter_code
_entity_poly.pdbx_strand_id
1 'polypeptide(L)'
;MALNILDTNGATVTKTGAEFEAYDVIWDSAANPSSPVTLVVSGSGVADLADELGSVSANVTGSSSANAITTGAGNDTINGGAGNDTLNGGDGNDLILGGGGNDVIKGGAGNDTIADGDYFSNVAEVFNIDAGIGNDTVILEKGPFVQISGTVDGGAGTDTLQTEDMTGLTIKNFEILETGSNGVTGSSAQLESFDKITTTSQLGLYLHLADSGHVDLSEELIADRVFIYGALNTSGIDVTTGSTRDYFAGTAGNDIIDTGAGDDIIYGNDGNDIIRSGTGNDTITDGKLFGSSPETFDINAGDGADTITVQTDTHVLSGTIDGGSGIDILRAPWLQGLTIKNIEILETAGSMVAGSSAQFESFDKIVFSNSPSDQNSGLGLMLTDSAHVDLSDELASRGAYITGSASGIDVTTGGGNDHLEGTAGNDIFDGGAGNDVINGYAGNDKLTGGAGNDQIFGGTGNDVIKGGAGDDKITDGDNVSTAPETFDIDAGDGNDAINLQTHSSAISGVIDGGAGTDTLRVIEPTLGPGNEFIGLAGLTIKNVEILETAGAEVLASAAQFESFDKIVKYDKPGYENDVLALTLTDSAHADLSDELANRHVDIFGTAFGIDVKTGAGNDYFFGTGGNDTFEGGAGNDVLLGGAGVDTAVFSGNFANYSFATSNGDRILTSAKEGTDTLRDIEIARFADGIYDFAKGTFTPNVSNSAPTNIQLSKTSLLESTPLWTTVGLLSAKDADGDALTYTLLDGAGDHFRLNGNRIVTSKALDYETDKSHTIKVAISDGKVTVEKDFTINVLDVNEAPVNKAPINLAFSRASISENVAIGTAVGLLSAVDPEGGVVKWRLTDDADGIFKLVGNKIQTKAAIDYESTHSLTFTAEANDADGNATSHDFTLAVKDVFEPSFSSLSHEALI
;
A
#
# COMPACT_ATOMS: atom_id res chain seq x y z
N MET A 1 42.49 -61.09 71.21
CA MET A 1 43.36 -59.92 71.45
C MET A 1 42.45 -58.79 71.91
N ALA A 2 42.94 -57.83 72.69
CA ALA A 2 42.14 -56.65 73.00
C ALA A 2 41.96 -55.84 71.71
N LEU A 3 40.73 -55.40 71.39
CA LEU A 3 40.53 -54.48 70.26
C LEU A 3 41.38 -53.22 70.47
N ASN A 4 42.10 -52.80 69.45
CA ASN A 4 42.79 -51.52 69.39
C ASN A 4 41.79 -50.45 68.93
N ILE A 5 41.25 -49.68 69.86
CA ILE A 5 40.17 -48.72 69.58
C ILE A 5 40.72 -47.29 69.62
N LEU A 6 40.35 -46.46 68.65
CA LEU A 6 40.59 -45.02 68.67
C LEU A 6 39.32 -44.27 69.13
N ASP A 7 39.34 -43.76 70.37
CA ASP A 7 38.34 -42.79 70.88
C ASP A 7 38.76 -41.36 70.51
N THR A 8 38.06 -40.71 69.56
CA THR A 8 38.37 -39.33 69.16
C THR A 8 37.87 -38.28 70.17
N ASN A 9 36.83 -38.59 70.94
CA ASN A 9 36.14 -37.73 71.90
C ASN A 9 35.79 -36.34 71.31
N GLY A 10 35.35 -36.31 70.05
CA GLY A 10 35.01 -35.10 69.31
C GLY A 10 36.19 -34.23 68.90
N ALA A 11 37.44 -34.69 69.07
CA ALA A 11 38.63 -33.97 68.61
C ALA A 11 39.00 -34.35 67.17
N THR A 12 39.56 -33.38 66.43
CA THR A 12 40.23 -33.66 65.16
C THR A 12 41.50 -34.47 65.41
N VAL A 13 41.59 -35.66 64.81
CA VAL A 13 42.75 -36.54 64.93
C VAL A 13 43.57 -36.51 63.65
N THR A 14 44.85 -36.15 63.73
CA THR A 14 45.78 -36.15 62.60
C THR A 14 46.76 -37.29 62.71
N LYS A 15 46.80 -38.18 61.70
CA LYS A 15 47.69 -39.33 61.60
C LYS A 15 48.02 -39.63 60.14
N THR A 16 49.06 -40.42 59.90
CA THR A 16 49.28 -41.05 58.58
C THR A 16 48.24 -42.15 58.34
N GLY A 17 47.95 -42.50 57.08
CA GLY A 17 46.97 -43.54 56.76
C GLY A 17 47.29 -44.90 57.43
N ALA A 18 48.55 -45.33 57.38
CA ALA A 18 49.02 -46.53 58.07
C ALA A 18 48.90 -46.48 59.61
N GLU A 19 48.84 -45.28 60.20
CA GLU A 19 48.59 -45.14 61.64
C GLU A 19 47.10 -45.21 62.00
N PHE A 20 46.21 -44.89 61.07
CA PHE A 20 44.77 -45.12 61.26
C PHE A 20 44.42 -46.60 61.12
N GLU A 21 45.01 -47.30 60.15
CA GLU A 21 44.77 -48.75 59.94
C GLU A 21 45.46 -49.67 60.95
N ALA A 22 46.21 -49.09 61.88
CA ALA A 22 46.68 -49.85 63.02
C ALA A 22 45.55 -50.14 64.03
N TYR A 23 44.42 -49.43 63.96
CA TYR A 23 43.27 -49.59 64.83
C TYR A 23 42.30 -50.64 64.29
N ASP A 24 41.57 -51.32 65.17
CA ASP A 24 40.49 -52.24 64.79
C ASP A 24 39.14 -51.51 64.68
N VAL A 25 38.95 -50.38 65.39
CA VAL A 25 37.71 -49.56 65.40
C VAL A 25 38.06 -48.09 65.65
N ILE A 26 37.45 -47.18 64.91
CA ILE A 26 37.49 -45.72 65.10
C ILE A 26 36.07 -45.21 65.39
N TRP A 27 35.90 -44.47 66.48
CA TRP A 27 34.60 -43.88 66.86
C TRP A 27 34.78 -42.59 67.69
N ASP A 28 33.69 -41.87 67.97
CA ASP A 28 33.74 -40.71 68.85
C ASP A 28 34.13 -41.10 70.28
N SER A 29 33.28 -41.87 70.95
CA SER A 29 33.52 -42.32 72.31
C SER A 29 32.65 -43.52 72.63
N ALA A 30 33.04 -44.32 73.62
CA ALA A 30 32.20 -45.42 74.11
C ALA A 30 30.76 -44.98 74.55
N ALA A 31 30.56 -43.70 74.89
CA ALA A 31 29.25 -43.15 75.23
C ALA A 31 28.42 -42.77 73.99
N ASN A 32 29.07 -42.38 72.89
CA ASN A 32 28.43 -42.00 71.64
C ASN A 32 29.13 -42.66 70.44
N PRO A 33 29.11 -44.00 70.33
CA PRO A 33 29.94 -44.73 69.37
C PRO A 33 29.58 -44.46 67.90
N SER A 34 28.42 -43.85 67.63
CA SER A 34 27.93 -43.51 66.29
C SER A 34 27.98 -42.01 65.98
N SER A 35 28.52 -41.18 66.89
CA SER A 35 28.70 -39.76 66.60
C SER A 35 29.79 -39.57 65.53
N PRO A 36 29.64 -38.61 64.61
CA PRO A 36 30.63 -38.40 63.56
C PRO A 36 32.02 -38.08 64.11
N VAL A 37 33.05 -38.60 63.45
CA VAL A 37 34.46 -38.32 63.78
C VAL A 37 35.07 -37.31 62.82
N THR A 38 36.18 -36.67 63.20
CA THR A 38 36.96 -35.78 62.30
C THR A 38 38.40 -36.25 62.24
N LEU A 39 38.85 -36.64 61.04
CA LEU A 39 40.15 -37.25 60.78
C LEU A 39 40.93 -36.45 59.74
N VAL A 40 42.25 -36.37 59.91
CA VAL A 40 43.15 -35.73 58.94
C VAL A 40 44.26 -36.70 58.57
N VAL A 41 44.35 -37.06 57.28
CA VAL A 41 45.37 -37.95 56.73
C VAL A 41 46.59 -37.12 56.35
N SER A 42 47.67 -37.24 57.13
CA SER A 42 48.89 -36.47 56.89
C SER A 42 49.81 -37.13 55.85
N GLY A 43 50.18 -36.38 54.80
CA GLY A 43 51.11 -36.82 53.75
C GLY A 43 50.46 -37.67 52.65
N SER A 44 51.25 -38.23 51.72
CA SER A 44 50.77 -38.95 50.52
C SER A 44 50.42 -40.43 50.78
N GLY A 45 49.62 -40.72 51.82
CA GLY A 45 49.33 -42.08 52.29
C GLY A 45 48.05 -42.71 51.72
N VAL A 46 48.00 -44.05 51.75
CA VAL A 46 46.76 -44.85 51.64
C VAL A 46 46.14 -44.95 53.03
N ALA A 47 44.86 -44.62 53.15
CA ALA A 47 44.02 -44.76 54.33
C ALA A 47 42.72 -45.44 53.91
N ASP A 48 42.68 -46.76 53.98
CA ASP A 48 41.48 -47.58 53.88
C ASP A 48 40.86 -47.66 55.27
N LEU A 49 39.81 -46.88 55.52
CA LEU A 49 39.18 -46.75 56.84
C LEU A 49 37.87 -47.55 56.94
N ALA A 50 37.58 -48.39 55.95
CA ALA A 50 36.27 -49.01 55.78
C ALA A 50 35.90 -49.93 56.95
N ASP A 51 36.82 -50.80 57.38
CA ASP A 51 36.58 -51.72 58.51
C ASP A 51 36.76 -51.05 59.87
N GLU A 52 37.61 -50.03 59.98
CA GLU A 52 37.77 -49.27 61.22
C GLU A 52 36.57 -48.38 61.54
N LEU A 53 36.03 -47.68 60.55
CA LEU A 53 34.86 -46.81 60.73
C LEU A 53 33.56 -47.62 60.78
N GLY A 54 33.47 -48.72 60.04
CA GLY A 54 32.28 -49.54 59.99
C GLY A 54 31.07 -48.74 59.50
N SER A 55 30.18 -48.28 60.39
CA SER A 55 28.99 -47.46 60.04
C SER A 55 29.04 -46.04 60.63
N VAL A 56 30.19 -45.65 61.16
CA VAL A 56 30.41 -44.34 61.79
C VAL A 56 30.72 -43.31 60.71
N SER A 57 29.90 -42.26 60.64
CA SER A 57 30.19 -41.09 59.81
C SER A 57 31.53 -40.43 60.15
N ALA A 58 32.27 -39.98 59.15
CA ALA A 58 33.59 -39.39 59.28
C ALA A 58 33.74 -38.15 58.39
N ASN A 59 34.32 -37.09 58.94
CA ASN A 59 34.85 -35.97 58.17
C ASN A 59 36.34 -36.19 57.98
N VAL A 60 36.77 -36.63 56.80
CA VAL A 60 38.16 -36.94 56.48
C VAL A 60 38.74 -35.88 55.57
N THR A 61 39.86 -35.28 55.97
CA THR A 61 40.60 -34.32 55.15
C THR A 61 41.97 -34.88 54.78
N GLY A 62 42.28 -34.90 53.49
CA GLY A 62 43.58 -35.20 52.93
C GLY A 62 44.56 -34.04 53.04
N SER A 63 45.59 -34.08 52.20
CA SER A 63 46.70 -33.14 52.19
C SER A 63 46.86 -32.51 50.80
N SER A 64 47.89 -31.70 50.58
CA SER A 64 48.21 -31.18 49.25
C SER A 64 49.07 -32.15 48.41
N SER A 65 48.99 -33.44 48.69
CA SER A 65 49.75 -34.50 48.02
C SER A 65 48.80 -35.63 47.66
N ALA A 66 49.10 -36.40 46.61
CA ALA A 66 48.30 -37.55 46.21
C ALA A 66 47.95 -38.47 47.39
N ASN A 67 46.66 -38.53 47.72
CA ASN A 67 46.05 -39.26 48.81
C ASN A 67 45.20 -40.40 48.26
N ALA A 68 45.17 -41.56 48.94
CA ALA A 68 44.21 -42.62 48.64
C ALA A 68 43.37 -42.86 49.90
N ILE A 69 42.11 -42.47 49.90
CA ILE A 69 41.24 -42.47 51.08
C ILE A 69 39.97 -43.27 50.76
N THR A 70 39.70 -44.30 51.54
CA THR A 70 38.43 -45.03 51.53
C THR A 70 37.78 -44.89 52.90
N THR A 71 36.48 -44.61 52.96
CA THR A 71 35.71 -44.57 54.20
C THR A 71 34.70 -45.73 54.30
N GLY A 72 33.74 -45.64 55.23
CA GLY A 72 32.96 -46.78 55.71
C GLY A 72 31.56 -46.85 55.11
N ALA A 73 30.62 -47.38 55.89
CA ALA A 73 29.19 -47.42 55.60
C ALA A 73 28.41 -46.26 56.24
N GLY A 74 29.12 -45.21 56.68
CA GLY A 74 28.55 -44.03 57.32
C GLY A 74 28.36 -42.92 56.30
N ASN A 75 27.55 -41.90 56.62
CA ASN A 75 27.49 -40.71 55.77
C ASN A 75 28.76 -39.88 56.00
N ASP A 76 29.70 -40.00 55.09
CA ASP A 76 31.05 -39.51 55.21
C ASP A 76 31.23 -38.18 54.45
N THR A 77 32.23 -37.40 54.84
CA THR A 77 32.65 -36.20 54.12
C THR A 77 34.14 -36.31 53.88
N ILE A 78 34.53 -36.48 52.62
CA ILE A 78 35.92 -36.61 52.19
C ILE A 78 36.33 -35.32 51.49
N ASN A 79 37.47 -34.74 51.86
CA ASN A 79 38.11 -33.65 51.12
C ASN A 79 39.53 -34.06 50.78
N GLY A 80 39.82 -34.37 49.50
CA GLY A 80 41.12 -34.81 49.01
C GLY A 80 42.17 -33.72 49.15
N GLY A 81 41.84 -32.53 48.64
CA GLY A 81 42.64 -31.33 48.80
C GLY A 81 43.28 -30.93 47.47
N ALA A 82 44.60 -31.04 47.37
CA ALA A 82 45.28 -30.84 46.09
C ALA A 82 46.20 -32.02 45.84
N GLY A 83 46.42 -32.39 44.60
CA GLY A 83 47.12 -33.64 44.26
C GLY A 83 46.28 -34.47 43.31
N ASN A 84 46.78 -35.63 42.93
CA ASN A 84 45.97 -36.60 42.19
C ASN A 84 45.54 -37.66 43.19
N ASP A 85 44.33 -37.53 43.68
CA ASP A 85 43.78 -38.29 44.79
C ASP A 85 42.97 -39.49 44.28
N THR A 86 42.78 -40.49 45.14
CA THR A 86 41.91 -41.64 44.91
C THR A 86 40.97 -41.75 46.10
N LEU A 87 39.72 -41.36 45.92
CA LEU A 87 38.75 -41.19 46.99
C LEU A 87 37.61 -42.19 46.82
N ASN A 88 37.15 -42.80 47.93
CA ASN A 88 36.05 -43.76 47.94
C ASN A 88 35.18 -43.55 49.19
N GLY A 89 33.91 -43.18 49.02
CA GLY A 89 32.96 -42.93 50.11
C GLY A 89 32.54 -44.20 50.86
N GLY A 90 32.18 -45.24 50.10
CA GLY A 90 31.73 -46.50 50.66
C GLY A 90 30.20 -46.61 50.62
N ASP A 91 29.57 -47.16 51.67
CA ASP A 91 28.10 -47.10 51.75
C ASP A 91 27.71 -45.84 52.55
N GLY A 92 26.52 -45.28 52.33
CA GLY A 92 26.10 -44.04 52.98
C GLY A 92 25.84 -42.94 51.96
N ASN A 93 25.32 -41.81 52.43
CA ASN A 93 25.20 -40.62 51.60
C ASN A 93 26.41 -39.73 51.86
N ASP A 94 27.35 -39.73 50.94
CA ASP A 94 28.66 -39.14 51.13
C ASP A 94 28.80 -37.78 50.44
N LEU A 95 29.65 -36.92 51.00
CA LEU A 95 30.09 -35.68 50.37
C LEU A 95 31.58 -35.79 50.04
N ILE A 96 31.92 -35.92 48.76
CA ILE A 96 33.31 -36.06 48.30
C ILE A 96 33.73 -34.82 47.56
N LEU A 97 34.79 -34.16 48.03
CA LEU A 97 35.44 -33.03 47.38
C LEU A 97 36.83 -33.49 46.92
N GLY A 98 37.03 -33.70 45.61
CA GLY A 98 38.33 -34.06 45.03
C GLY A 98 39.34 -32.94 45.24
N GLY A 99 38.99 -31.78 44.70
CA GLY A 99 39.77 -30.56 44.82
C GLY A 99 40.62 -30.35 43.57
N GLY A 100 41.89 -29.97 43.75
CA GLY A 100 42.75 -29.62 42.63
C GLY A 100 43.65 -30.75 42.18
N GLY A 101 43.52 -31.20 40.93
CA GLY A 101 44.37 -32.22 40.31
C GLY A 101 43.53 -33.36 39.73
N ASN A 102 44.20 -34.36 39.14
CA ASN A 102 43.49 -35.41 38.41
C ASN A 102 43.09 -36.52 39.37
N ASP A 103 41.85 -36.47 39.83
CA ASP A 103 41.34 -37.35 40.86
C ASP A 103 40.62 -38.59 40.29
N VAL A 104 40.61 -39.67 41.08
CA VAL A 104 39.80 -40.87 40.84
C VAL A 104 38.82 -41.01 41.99
N ILE A 105 37.55 -40.79 41.72
CA ILE A 105 36.53 -40.71 42.78
C ILE A 105 35.49 -41.80 42.62
N LYS A 106 35.14 -42.44 43.73
CA LYS A 106 34.02 -43.36 43.86
C LYS A 106 33.09 -42.92 44.98
N GLY A 107 31.80 -42.76 44.69
CA GLY A 107 30.79 -42.49 45.74
C GLY A 107 30.55 -43.76 46.53
N GLY A 108 29.91 -44.74 45.89
CA GLY A 108 29.67 -46.06 46.42
C GLY A 108 28.19 -46.39 46.45
N ALA A 109 27.59 -46.64 47.61
CA ALA A 109 26.16 -46.94 47.70
C ALA A 109 25.43 -45.97 48.63
N GLY A 110 24.44 -45.27 48.11
CA GLY A 110 23.69 -44.22 48.78
C GLY A 110 23.65 -43.00 47.88
N ASN A 111 23.02 -41.91 48.34
CA ASN A 111 22.89 -40.72 47.51
C ASN A 111 24.07 -39.79 47.79
N ASP A 112 25.04 -39.81 46.90
CA ASP A 112 26.32 -39.14 47.07
C ASP A 112 26.33 -37.76 46.40
N THR A 113 27.14 -36.85 46.93
CA THR A 113 27.45 -35.56 46.32
C THR A 113 28.95 -35.47 46.09
N ILE A 114 29.36 -35.46 44.83
CA ILE A 114 30.77 -35.44 44.42
C ILE A 114 31.04 -34.10 43.74
N ALA A 115 32.04 -33.36 44.21
CA ALA A 115 32.52 -32.16 43.54
C ALA A 115 34.01 -32.31 43.23
N ASP A 116 34.39 -32.02 41.99
CA ASP A 116 35.77 -32.13 41.51
C ASP A 116 36.14 -30.97 40.58
N GLY A 117 37.41 -30.57 40.58
CA GLY A 117 37.96 -29.49 39.79
C GLY A 117 38.39 -28.25 40.59
N ASP A 118 39.14 -27.36 39.92
CA ASP A 118 39.66 -26.10 40.47
C ASP A 118 39.30 -24.90 39.58
N TYR A 119 38.33 -24.10 40.02
CA TYR A 119 37.88 -22.89 39.32
C TYR A 119 39.00 -21.89 38.97
N PHE A 120 40.14 -21.90 39.67
CA PHE A 120 41.23 -20.94 39.45
C PHE A 120 42.43 -21.50 38.68
N SER A 121 42.39 -22.78 38.30
CA SER A 121 43.47 -23.42 37.54
C SER A 121 43.25 -23.31 36.03
N ASN A 122 44.36 -23.37 35.28
CA ASN A 122 44.38 -23.31 33.81
C ASN A 122 45.07 -24.54 33.19
N VAL A 123 45.30 -25.58 34.00
CA VAL A 123 45.88 -26.85 33.59
C VAL A 123 44.77 -27.75 33.03
N ALA A 124 45.08 -28.66 32.11
CA ALA A 124 44.10 -29.65 31.65
C ALA A 124 43.71 -30.59 32.79
N GLU A 125 42.42 -30.89 32.89
CA GLU A 125 41.85 -31.70 33.97
C GLU A 125 41.27 -33.02 33.44
N VAL A 126 41.42 -34.10 34.21
CA VAL A 126 40.90 -35.43 33.88
C VAL A 126 39.93 -35.89 34.96
N PHE A 127 38.63 -35.85 34.66
CA PHE A 127 37.59 -36.32 35.57
C PHE A 127 37.40 -37.84 35.42
N ASN A 128 37.64 -38.60 36.49
CA ASN A 128 37.42 -40.04 36.53
C ASN A 128 36.55 -40.42 37.73
N ILE A 129 35.24 -40.30 37.54
CA ILE A 129 34.23 -40.36 38.61
C ILE A 129 33.26 -41.50 38.33
N ASP A 130 32.96 -42.30 39.37
CA ASP A 130 31.96 -43.37 39.39
C ASP A 130 31.10 -43.16 40.65
N ALA A 131 29.91 -42.57 40.50
CA ALA A 131 29.11 -42.15 41.65
C ALA A 131 28.51 -43.36 42.38
N GLY A 132 27.99 -44.35 41.65
CA GLY A 132 27.75 -45.69 42.18
C GLY A 132 26.28 -46.08 42.18
N ILE A 133 25.73 -46.52 43.31
CA ILE A 133 24.32 -46.91 43.44
C ILE A 133 23.61 -45.86 44.28
N GLY A 134 22.60 -45.20 43.75
CA GLY A 134 21.85 -44.18 44.47
C GLY A 134 21.41 -43.08 43.53
N ASN A 135 20.83 -42.01 44.08
CA ASN A 135 20.56 -40.81 43.30
C ASN A 135 21.65 -39.80 43.61
N ASP A 136 22.65 -39.74 42.74
CA ASP A 136 23.89 -39.03 42.99
C ASP A 136 23.90 -37.65 42.33
N THR A 137 24.73 -36.75 42.86
CA THR A 137 24.96 -35.42 42.29
C THR A 137 26.45 -35.23 42.07
N VAL A 138 26.86 -35.05 40.81
CA VAL A 138 28.26 -34.78 40.43
C VAL A 138 28.39 -33.34 39.93
N ILE A 139 29.29 -32.57 40.54
CA ILE A 139 29.54 -31.16 40.25
C ILE A 139 30.97 -31.04 39.71
N LEU A 140 31.10 -30.62 38.46
CA LEU A 140 32.39 -30.37 37.83
C LEU A 140 32.67 -28.86 37.85
N GLU A 141 33.56 -28.44 38.73
CA GLU A 141 33.96 -27.03 38.82
C GLU A 141 35.01 -26.72 37.76
N LYS A 142 34.64 -25.92 36.75
CA LYS A 142 35.55 -25.54 35.67
C LYS A 142 36.14 -24.14 35.92
N GLY A 143 37.46 -24.04 35.92
CA GLY A 143 38.17 -22.77 35.69
C GLY A 143 38.30 -22.45 34.20
N PRO A 144 39.13 -21.47 33.78
CA PRO A 144 39.45 -21.21 32.37
C PRO A 144 40.37 -22.29 31.77
N PHE A 145 40.05 -23.57 31.99
CA PHE A 145 40.82 -24.72 31.54
C PHE A 145 40.88 -24.80 30.02
N VAL A 146 42.06 -25.14 29.50
CA VAL A 146 42.32 -25.23 28.06
C VAL A 146 41.63 -26.45 27.43
N GLN A 147 41.52 -27.57 28.16
CA GLN A 147 40.86 -28.82 27.75
C GLN A 147 40.45 -29.65 28.98
N ILE A 148 39.32 -30.35 28.90
CA ILE A 148 38.86 -31.35 29.88
C ILE A 148 38.76 -32.73 29.22
N SER A 149 38.93 -33.81 29.98
CA SER A 149 38.75 -35.18 29.47
C SER A 149 38.39 -36.16 30.58
N GLY A 150 38.09 -37.41 30.23
CA GLY A 150 37.87 -38.49 31.21
C GLY A 150 36.49 -39.14 31.10
N THR A 151 36.10 -39.88 32.14
CA THR A 151 34.80 -40.56 32.22
C THR A 151 34.11 -40.18 33.52
N VAL A 152 32.86 -39.75 33.39
CA VAL A 152 31.99 -39.43 34.52
C VAL A 152 30.79 -40.35 34.39
N ASP A 153 30.59 -41.21 35.38
CA ASP A 153 29.56 -42.24 35.41
C ASP A 153 28.69 -42.04 36.65
N GLY A 154 27.39 -41.78 36.48
CA GLY A 154 26.44 -41.67 37.59
C GLY A 154 26.13 -43.03 38.22
N GLY A 155 26.30 -44.11 37.47
CA GLY A 155 26.04 -45.46 37.96
C GLY A 155 24.56 -45.85 37.88
N ALA A 156 23.94 -46.21 39.00
CA ALA A 156 22.59 -46.75 39.05
C ALA A 156 21.69 -45.94 39.97
N GLY A 157 20.79 -45.17 39.36
CA GLY A 157 19.66 -44.53 40.03
C GLY A 157 19.12 -43.41 39.18
N THR A 158 18.91 -42.23 39.77
CA THR A 158 18.57 -41.02 39.03
C THR A 158 19.58 -39.96 39.38
N ASP A 159 20.54 -39.76 38.48
CA ASP A 159 21.78 -39.06 38.74
C ASP A 159 21.79 -37.69 38.07
N THR A 160 22.38 -36.71 38.76
CA THR A 160 22.43 -35.30 38.33
C THR A 160 23.88 -34.88 38.07
N LEU A 161 24.14 -34.36 36.87
CA LEU A 161 25.40 -33.73 36.50
C LEU A 161 25.25 -32.20 36.49
N GLN A 162 26.13 -31.50 37.19
CA GLN A 162 26.30 -30.05 37.13
C GLN A 162 27.65 -29.71 36.51
N THR A 163 27.63 -29.07 35.33
CA THR A 163 28.86 -28.65 34.63
C THR A 163 28.58 -27.49 33.68
N GLU A 164 29.62 -26.69 33.38
CA GLU A 164 29.59 -25.64 32.35
C GLU A 164 30.13 -26.11 30.98
N ASP A 165 30.82 -27.26 30.93
CA ASP A 165 31.43 -27.78 29.71
C ASP A 165 31.54 -29.31 29.77
N MET A 166 31.11 -29.97 28.69
CA MET A 166 31.22 -31.42 28.52
C MET A 166 32.18 -31.78 27.37
N THR A 167 32.73 -30.80 26.64
CA THR A 167 33.51 -31.04 25.42
C THR A 167 34.81 -31.80 25.72
N GLY A 168 34.79 -33.11 25.48
CA GLY A 168 35.91 -34.04 25.75
C GLY A 168 35.64 -35.09 26.84
N LEU A 169 34.52 -35.01 27.55
CA LEU A 169 34.11 -35.99 28.55
C LEU A 169 33.32 -37.14 27.94
N THR A 170 33.51 -38.35 28.47
CA THR A 170 32.59 -39.47 28.28
C THR A 170 31.60 -39.48 29.45
N ILE A 171 30.36 -39.11 29.19
CA ILE A 171 29.28 -39.11 30.18
C ILE A 171 28.51 -40.43 30.08
N LYS A 172 28.16 -41.04 31.22
CA LYS A 172 27.38 -42.27 31.30
C LYS A 172 26.41 -42.23 32.47
N ASN A 173 25.24 -42.84 32.27
CA ASN A 173 24.25 -43.07 33.33
C ASN A 173 23.95 -41.80 34.13
N PHE A 174 23.66 -40.68 33.45
CA PHE A 174 23.11 -39.49 34.06
C PHE A 174 21.78 -39.17 33.40
N GLU A 175 20.73 -39.05 34.19
CA GLU A 175 19.40 -38.71 33.69
C GLU A 175 19.20 -37.19 33.67
N ILE A 176 19.86 -36.43 34.55
CA ILE A 176 19.62 -35.00 34.71
C ILE A 176 20.90 -34.19 34.47
N LEU A 177 20.83 -33.23 33.55
CA LEU A 177 21.83 -32.16 33.42
C LEU A 177 21.28 -30.87 34.05
N GLU A 178 21.94 -30.36 35.09
CA GLU A 178 21.59 -29.10 35.74
C GLU A 178 22.66 -28.03 35.46
N THR A 179 22.26 -27.01 34.69
CA THR A 179 23.18 -25.97 34.22
C THR A 179 23.25 -24.76 35.16
N GLY A 180 24.43 -24.14 35.22
CA GLY A 180 24.66 -22.87 35.91
C GLY A 180 24.20 -21.64 35.11
N SER A 181 24.49 -20.43 35.61
CA SER A 181 24.08 -19.17 34.97
C SER A 181 24.77 -18.88 33.62
N ASN A 182 25.91 -19.52 33.36
CA ASN A 182 26.67 -19.36 32.12
C ASN A 182 26.27 -20.39 31.04
N GLY A 183 25.37 -21.31 31.37
CA GLY A 183 25.00 -22.42 30.50
C GLY A 183 26.00 -23.57 30.48
N VAL A 184 25.81 -24.45 29.51
CA VAL A 184 26.67 -25.61 29.26
C VAL A 184 27.07 -25.68 27.78
N THR A 185 28.31 -26.09 27.51
CA THR A 185 28.77 -26.42 26.15
C THR A 185 28.87 -27.94 26.00
N GLY A 186 28.30 -28.50 24.93
CA GLY A 186 28.31 -29.94 24.67
C GLY A 186 28.13 -30.30 23.19
N SER A 187 28.50 -31.52 22.81
CA SER A 187 28.12 -32.08 21.50
C SER A 187 26.65 -32.49 21.48
N SER A 188 26.05 -32.56 20.30
CA SER A 188 24.67 -33.04 20.07
C SER A 188 24.40 -34.36 20.82
N ALA A 189 25.26 -35.36 20.62
CA ALA A 189 25.14 -36.67 21.26
C ALA A 189 25.30 -36.67 22.79
N GLN A 190 25.93 -35.64 23.36
CA GLN A 190 26.02 -35.51 24.83
C GLN A 190 24.73 -34.95 25.39
N LEU A 191 24.12 -33.96 24.73
CA LEU A 191 22.89 -33.35 25.21
C LEU A 191 21.69 -34.31 25.11
N GLU A 192 21.61 -35.11 24.04
CA GLU A 192 20.59 -36.18 23.89
C GLU A 192 20.77 -37.35 24.87
N SER A 193 21.89 -37.42 25.61
CA SER A 193 22.13 -38.53 26.52
C SER A 193 21.42 -38.40 27.87
N PHE A 194 20.80 -37.25 28.14
CA PHE A 194 20.08 -36.95 29.37
C PHE A 194 18.57 -37.07 29.14
N ASP A 195 17.83 -37.59 30.12
CA ASP A 195 16.37 -37.59 30.11
C ASP A 195 15.79 -36.18 30.37
N LYS A 196 16.58 -35.31 31.04
CA LYS A 196 16.15 -33.97 31.44
C LYS A 196 17.31 -32.98 31.53
N ILE A 197 17.10 -31.80 30.94
CA ILE A 197 18.01 -30.65 31.05
C ILE A 197 17.28 -29.50 31.77
N THR A 198 17.89 -29.00 32.86
CA THR A 198 17.31 -27.96 33.72
C THR A 198 18.35 -26.88 34.05
N THR A 199 17.89 -25.78 34.66
CA THR A 199 18.77 -24.72 35.16
C THR A 199 18.26 -24.19 36.50
N THR A 200 19.18 -23.72 37.34
CA THR A 200 18.85 -22.91 38.52
C THR A 200 18.80 -21.41 38.21
N SER A 201 19.21 -21.02 37.01
CA SER A 201 19.31 -19.63 36.58
C SER A 201 17.94 -18.99 36.38
N GLN A 202 17.75 -17.80 36.93
CA GLN A 202 16.56 -16.96 36.65
C GLN A 202 16.59 -16.31 35.26
N LEU A 203 17.73 -16.37 34.56
CA LEU A 203 17.88 -15.78 33.23
C LEU A 203 17.37 -16.71 32.12
N GLY A 204 17.31 -18.02 32.37
CA GLY A 204 16.97 -19.05 31.39
C GLY A 204 18.06 -20.12 31.29
N LEU A 205 17.78 -21.16 30.52
CA LEU A 205 18.70 -22.26 30.23
C LEU A 205 19.56 -21.89 29.02
N TYR A 206 20.88 -21.96 29.13
CA TYR A 206 21.81 -21.61 28.05
C TYR A 206 22.55 -22.86 27.57
N LEU A 207 22.40 -23.19 26.29
CA LEU A 207 23.07 -24.33 25.64
C LEU A 207 23.94 -23.84 24.48
N HIS A 208 25.18 -24.32 24.43
CA HIS A 208 26.09 -24.07 23.31
C HIS A 208 26.45 -25.38 22.63
N LEU A 209 26.11 -25.50 21.35
CA LEU A 209 26.40 -26.68 20.55
C LEU A 209 27.82 -26.62 20.01
N ALA A 210 28.60 -27.65 20.32
CA ALA A 210 30.00 -27.77 19.95
C ALA A 210 30.22 -28.43 18.58
N ASP A 211 29.19 -29.04 18.01
CA ASP A 211 29.22 -29.70 16.71
C ASP A 211 27.94 -29.41 15.89
N SER A 212 27.92 -29.93 14.66
CA SER A 212 26.84 -29.76 13.68
C SER A 212 25.95 -31.00 13.57
N GLY A 213 25.84 -31.78 14.65
CA GLY A 213 24.96 -32.95 14.68
C GLY A 213 23.50 -32.52 14.72
N HIS A 214 22.60 -33.41 14.32
CA HIS A 214 21.19 -33.28 14.71
C HIS A 214 21.10 -33.49 16.21
N VAL A 215 20.37 -32.60 16.88
CA VAL A 215 20.04 -32.71 18.30
C VAL A 215 18.54 -32.52 18.46
N ASP A 216 17.85 -33.56 18.89
CA ASP A 216 16.45 -33.48 19.31
C ASP A 216 16.41 -33.29 20.83
N LEU A 217 15.93 -32.13 21.27
CA LEU A 217 15.77 -31.75 22.67
C LEU A 217 14.29 -31.55 23.05
N SER A 218 13.38 -32.10 22.25
CA SER A 218 11.94 -31.88 22.41
C SER A 218 11.34 -32.55 23.66
N GLU A 219 11.97 -33.59 24.20
CA GLU A 219 11.52 -34.27 25.42
C GLU A 219 12.35 -33.88 26.66
N GLU A 220 13.54 -33.34 26.45
CA GLU A 220 14.58 -33.09 27.46
C GLU A 220 14.46 -31.71 28.11
N LEU A 221 13.97 -30.70 27.37
CA LEU A 221 13.91 -29.30 27.84
C LEU A 221 12.65 -29.04 28.65
N ILE A 222 12.82 -28.62 29.91
CA ILE A 222 11.70 -28.31 30.83
C ILE A 222 11.74 -26.83 31.30
N ALA A 223 12.48 -25.96 30.60
CA ALA A 223 12.60 -24.55 30.97
C ALA A 223 11.72 -23.65 30.08
N ASP A 224 11.05 -22.66 30.67
CA ASP A 224 10.20 -21.69 29.96
C ASP A 224 10.98 -20.70 29.06
N ARG A 225 12.31 -20.67 29.16
CA ARG A 225 13.21 -19.79 28.38
C ARG A 225 14.53 -20.50 28.11
N VAL A 226 14.67 -21.05 26.90
CA VAL A 226 15.91 -21.71 26.47
C VAL A 226 16.62 -20.81 25.46
N PHE A 227 17.93 -20.68 25.62
CA PHE A 227 18.81 -19.98 24.69
C PHE A 227 19.78 -21.00 24.09
N ILE A 228 19.72 -21.21 22.78
CA ILE A 228 20.56 -22.15 22.05
C ILE A 228 21.43 -21.39 21.06
N TYR A 229 22.74 -21.64 21.11
CA TYR A 229 23.73 -20.99 20.27
C TYR A 229 24.68 -22.00 19.62
N GLY A 230 25.08 -21.71 18.38
CA GLY A 230 26.23 -22.34 17.78
C GLY A 230 27.57 -21.81 18.29
N ALA A 231 28.52 -22.72 18.57
CA ALA A 231 29.89 -22.29 18.83
C ALA A 231 30.52 -21.64 17.57
N LEU A 232 31.40 -20.65 17.76
CA LEU A 232 32.00 -19.81 16.69
C LEU A 232 32.65 -20.55 15.49
N ASN A 233 32.95 -21.84 15.62
CA ASN A 233 33.59 -22.66 14.58
C ASN A 233 32.69 -23.79 14.07
N THR A 234 31.42 -23.83 14.48
CA THR A 234 30.42 -24.75 13.94
C THR A 234 29.85 -24.20 12.63
N SER A 235 29.49 -25.09 11.72
CA SER A 235 28.99 -24.75 10.40
C SER A 235 27.73 -25.57 10.17
N GLY A 236 26.58 -24.92 10.27
CA GLY A 236 25.28 -25.59 10.28
C GLY A 236 24.99 -26.23 11.63
N ILE A 237 23.77 -26.08 12.10
CA ILE A 237 23.21 -26.68 13.30
C ILE A 237 21.84 -27.25 12.96
N ASP A 238 21.55 -28.45 13.44
CA ASP A 238 20.28 -29.12 13.22
C ASP A 238 19.66 -29.40 14.59
N VAL A 239 18.65 -28.61 14.97
CA VAL A 239 18.06 -28.62 16.32
C VAL A 239 16.54 -28.72 16.25
N THR A 240 15.99 -29.60 17.08
CA THR A 240 14.56 -29.64 17.41
C THR A 240 14.37 -29.37 18.90
N THR A 241 13.48 -28.44 19.28
CA THR A 241 13.08 -28.20 20.67
C THR A 241 11.57 -28.40 20.83
N GLY A 242 11.12 -28.48 22.09
CA GLY A 242 9.71 -28.67 22.44
C GLY A 242 9.28 -27.78 23.60
N SER A 243 10.01 -26.68 23.83
CA SER A 243 9.81 -25.77 24.96
C SER A 243 8.58 -24.87 24.70
N THR A 244 8.39 -23.80 25.47
CA THR A 244 7.29 -22.83 25.25
C THR A 244 7.79 -21.43 24.92
N ARG A 245 9.10 -21.20 24.90
CA ARG A 245 9.71 -19.93 24.50
C ARG A 245 11.22 -20.05 24.32
N ASP A 246 11.66 -20.18 23.10
CA ASP A 246 13.06 -20.37 22.74
C ASP A 246 13.67 -19.11 22.12
N TYR A 247 14.94 -18.92 22.39
CA TYR A 247 15.80 -18.00 21.67
C TYR A 247 16.86 -18.84 20.96
N PHE A 248 16.78 -18.87 19.63
CA PHE A 248 17.70 -19.61 18.80
C PHE A 248 18.55 -18.66 17.95
N ALA A 249 19.86 -18.88 17.95
CA ALA A 249 20.76 -18.22 17.01
C ALA A 249 21.63 -19.27 16.29
N GLY A 250 21.39 -19.37 14.98
CA GLY A 250 22.12 -20.19 14.03
C GLY A 250 23.56 -19.75 13.81
N THR A 251 24.20 -20.38 12.84
CA THR A 251 25.59 -20.16 12.44
C THR A 251 25.65 -19.39 11.12
N ALA A 252 26.82 -19.34 10.47
CA ALA A 252 26.92 -18.82 9.10
C ALA A 252 26.86 -19.92 8.02
N GLY A 253 26.43 -21.13 8.42
CA GLY A 253 26.21 -22.26 7.53
C GLY A 253 24.76 -22.69 7.58
N ASN A 254 24.36 -23.59 6.67
CA ASN A 254 22.98 -24.03 6.56
C ASN A 254 22.49 -24.71 7.86
N ASP A 255 21.54 -24.08 8.53
CA ASP A 255 20.93 -24.55 9.75
C ASP A 255 19.56 -25.20 9.49
N ILE A 256 19.16 -26.16 10.32
CA ILE A 256 17.83 -26.75 10.39
C ILE A 256 17.32 -26.50 11.80
N ILE A 257 16.25 -25.74 11.92
CA ILE A 257 15.75 -25.24 13.20
C ILE A 257 14.27 -25.59 13.29
N ASP A 258 13.90 -26.34 14.32
CA ASP A 258 12.52 -26.63 14.71
C ASP A 258 12.31 -26.24 16.18
N THR A 259 11.58 -25.17 16.47
CA THR A 259 11.41 -24.68 17.86
C THR A 259 10.14 -25.18 18.57
N GLY A 260 9.25 -25.86 17.85
CA GLY A 260 8.11 -26.53 18.43
C GLY A 260 6.98 -25.59 18.87
N ALA A 261 6.89 -25.26 20.16
CA ALA A 261 5.81 -24.43 20.68
C ALA A 261 6.38 -23.23 21.43
N GLY A 262 5.66 -22.12 21.44
CA GLY A 262 6.08 -20.91 22.14
C GLY A 262 6.05 -19.66 21.31
N ASP A 263 6.31 -18.53 21.97
CA ASP A 263 6.59 -17.28 21.27
C ASP A 263 8.11 -17.18 21.07
N ASP A 264 8.63 -17.83 20.03
CA ASP A 264 10.05 -18.06 19.83
C ASP A 264 10.73 -16.91 19.08
N ILE A 265 12.05 -16.78 19.27
CA ILE A 265 12.89 -15.80 18.57
C ILE A 265 14.01 -16.57 17.87
N ILE A 266 14.02 -16.52 16.54
CA ILE A 266 14.93 -17.30 15.70
C ILE A 266 15.77 -16.35 14.84
N TYR A 267 17.08 -16.53 14.88
CA TYR A 267 18.04 -15.89 13.98
C TYR A 267 18.78 -16.95 13.15
N GLY A 268 18.44 -17.10 11.86
CA GLY A 268 19.14 -18.02 10.94
C GLY A 268 20.58 -17.56 10.66
N ASN A 269 20.74 -16.28 10.32
CA ASN A 269 21.97 -15.62 9.88
C ASN A 269 22.33 -15.94 8.41
N ASP A 270 23.60 -16.19 8.08
CA ASP A 270 24.00 -16.54 6.70
C ASP A 270 23.74 -18.03 6.48
N GLY A 271 23.04 -18.43 5.41
CA GLY A 271 22.90 -19.85 5.11
C GLY A 271 21.63 -20.18 4.35
N ASN A 272 21.61 -21.33 3.67
CA ASN A 272 20.33 -21.84 3.18
C ASN A 272 19.65 -22.59 4.31
N ASP A 273 18.92 -21.85 5.13
CA ASP A 273 18.36 -22.35 6.39
C ASP A 273 16.95 -22.93 6.19
N ILE A 274 16.64 -23.96 6.99
CA ILE A 274 15.30 -24.55 7.08
C ILE A 274 14.76 -24.23 8.47
N ILE A 275 13.71 -23.42 8.55
CA ILE A 275 13.15 -22.94 9.82
C ILE A 275 11.69 -23.38 9.94
N ARG A 276 11.37 -24.00 11.08
CA ARG A 276 10.04 -24.40 11.52
C ARG A 276 9.82 -23.87 12.94
N SER A 277 8.98 -22.86 13.15
CA SER A 277 8.82 -22.31 14.51
C SER A 277 7.63 -22.92 15.27
N GLY A 278 6.61 -23.36 14.55
CA GLY A 278 5.62 -24.30 15.08
C GLY A 278 4.36 -23.62 15.59
N THR A 279 4.14 -23.48 16.89
CA THR A 279 2.92 -22.81 17.41
C THR A 279 3.25 -21.68 18.38
N GLY A 280 2.60 -20.53 18.27
CA GLY A 280 2.77 -19.35 19.11
C GLY A 280 3.13 -18.14 18.24
N ASN A 281 3.46 -16.98 18.82
CA ASN A 281 3.75 -15.79 18.01
C ASN A 281 5.26 -15.63 17.87
N ASP A 282 5.79 -16.12 16.76
CA ASP A 282 7.20 -16.27 16.53
C ASP A 282 7.80 -15.06 15.83
N THR A 283 9.08 -14.79 16.12
CA THR A 283 9.87 -13.77 15.44
C THR A 283 11.05 -14.42 14.76
N ILE A 284 11.01 -14.46 13.44
CA ILE A 284 12.02 -15.10 12.59
C ILE A 284 12.80 -14.01 11.86
N THR A 285 14.12 -14.04 11.97
CA THR A 285 15.04 -13.22 11.18
C THR A 285 16.02 -14.11 10.47
N ASP A 286 16.05 -14.04 9.14
CA ASP A 286 16.93 -14.87 8.33
C ASP A 286 17.67 -14.04 7.27
N GLY A 287 18.87 -14.49 6.91
CA GLY A 287 19.83 -13.79 6.06
C GLY A 287 20.78 -12.85 6.82
N LYS A 288 21.67 -12.23 6.06
CA LYS A 288 22.62 -11.22 6.56
C LYS A 288 22.67 -9.93 5.76
N LEU A 289 22.65 -8.82 6.50
CA LEU A 289 22.99 -7.50 6.01
C LEU A 289 24.41 -7.47 5.43
N PHE A 290 24.56 -7.00 4.19
CA PHE A 290 25.81 -6.99 3.41
C PHE A 290 26.36 -8.38 3.04
N GLY A 291 25.53 -9.43 3.12
CA GLY A 291 25.83 -10.74 2.53
C GLY A 291 25.93 -10.66 1.00
N SER A 292 26.86 -11.39 0.40
CA SER A 292 27.06 -11.41 -1.07
C SER A 292 26.64 -12.72 -1.73
N SER A 293 26.16 -13.68 -0.96
CA SER A 293 25.78 -15.00 -1.43
C SER A 293 24.27 -15.06 -1.66
N PRO A 294 23.79 -15.64 -2.78
CA PRO A 294 22.38 -15.96 -2.94
C PRO A 294 21.94 -16.95 -1.86
N GLU A 295 20.71 -16.77 -1.38
CA GLU A 295 20.15 -17.50 -0.25
C GLU A 295 18.80 -18.14 -0.64
N THR A 296 18.55 -19.32 -0.09
CA THR A 296 17.28 -20.06 -0.28
C THR A 296 16.57 -20.13 1.05
N PHE A 297 15.42 -19.47 1.16
CA PHE A 297 14.60 -19.43 2.37
C PHE A 297 13.61 -20.60 2.36
N ASP A 298 13.67 -21.48 3.36
CA ASP A 298 12.65 -22.52 3.61
C ASP A 298 12.07 -22.28 5.01
N ILE A 299 11.14 -21.35 5.11
CA ILE A 299 10.55 -20.89 6.37
C ILE A 299 9.08 -21.31 6.43
N ASN A 300 8.69 -21.95 7.52
CA ASN A 300 7.30 -22.14 7.91
C ASN A 300 7.14 -21.72 9.37
N ALA A 301 6.43 -20.61 9.61
CA ALA A 301 6.27 -20.07 10.95
C ALA A 301 5.22 -20.87 11.75
N GLY A 302 4.13 -21.27 11.13
CA GLY A 302 3.20 -22.24 11.70
C GLY A 302 1.94 -21.58 12.27
N ASP A 303 1.43 -22.01 13.42
CA ASP A 303 0.20 -21.46 13.98
C ASP A 303 0.53 -20.27 14.90
N GLY A 304 0.16 -19.04 14.53
CA GLY A 304 0.70 -17.87 15.22
C GLY A 304 0.28 -16.55 14.62
N ALA A 305 0.60 -15.45 15.30
CA ALA A 305 0.71 -14.16 14.62
C ALA A 305 2.19 -13.84 14.48
N ASP A 306 2.79 -14.33 13.41
CA ASP A 306 4.23 -14.43 13.26
C ASP A 306 4.82 -13.21 12.56
N THR A 307 6.10 -12.93 12.83
CA THR A 307 6.85 -11.88 12.15
C THR A 307 8.11 -12.45 11.53
N ILE A 308 8.18 -12.39 10.20
CA ILE A 308 9.28 -12.93 9.41
C ILE A 308 10.04 -11.76 8.76
N THR A 309 11.34 -11.67 9.03
CA THR A 309 12.21 -10.63 8.47
C THR A 309 13.32 -11.27 7.64
N VAL A 310 13.35 -10.93 6.35
CA VAL A 310 14.41 -11.31 5.42
C VAL A 310 15.44 -10.19 5.36
N GLN A 311 16.65 -10.45 5.85
CA GLN A 311 17.76 -9.49 5.91
C GLN A 311 18.81 -9.78 4.85
N THR A 312 18.66 -9.24 3.64
CA THR A 312 19.67 -9.43 2.59
C THR A 312 19.73 -8.24 1.65
N ASP A 313 20.94 -7.95 1.16
CA ASP A 313 21.18 -6.94 0.12
C ASP A 313 21.21 -7.56 -1.29
N THR A 314 21.20 -8.90 -1.39
CA THR A 314 21.26 -9.58 -2.69
C THR A 314 19.87 -9.64 -3.33
N HIS A 315 19.78 -9.35 -4.62
CA HIS A 315 18.51 -9.28 -5.36
C HIS A 315 18.06 -10.65 -5.91
N VAL A 316 18.72 -11.75 -5.49
CA VAL A 316 18.46 -13.10 -6.01
C VAL A 316 18.00 -13.97 -4.86
N LEU A 317 16.72 -13.85 -4.52
CA LEU A 317 16.07 -14.66 -3.51
C LEU A 317 15.42 -15.89 -4.16
N SER A 318 15.32 -16.96 -3.40
CA SER A 318 14.56 -18.14 -3.81
C SER A 318 14.02 -18.89 -2.59
N GLY A 319 13.05 -19.77 -2.81
CA GLY A 319 12.50 -20.62 -1.75
C GLY A 319 11.04 -20.28 -1.41
N THR A 320 10.60 -20.75 -0.26
CA THR A 320 9.22 -20.60 0.24
C THR A 320 9.23 -19.98 1.62
N ILE A 321 8.36 -18.98 1.80
CA ILE A 321 8.00 -18.43 3.11
C ILE A 321 6.51 -18.70 3.30
N ASP A 322 6.20 -19.44 4.36
CA ASP A 322 4.84 -19.81 4.76
C ASP A 322 4.59 -19.27 6.17
N GLY A 323 3.64 -18.34 6.34
CA GLY A 323 3.28 -17.84 7.68
C GLY A 323 2.53 -18.89 8.48
N GLY A 324 1.61 -19.60 7.83
CA GLY A 324 0.84 -20.69 8.43
C GLY A 324 -0.55 -20.23 8.83
N SER A 325 -0.96 -20.44 10.08
CA SER A 325 -2.29 -20.05 10.57
C SER A 325 -2.23 -18.83 11.45
N GLY A 326 -2.78 -17.70 11.01
CA GLY A 326 -3.08 -16.57 11.88
C GLY A 326 -2.99 -15.25 11.14
N ILE A 327 -2.30 -14.25 11.70
CA ILE A 327 -2.08 -12.97 11.02
C ILE A 327 -0.58 -12.72 11.02
N ASP A 328 0.03 -12.98 9.88
CA ASP A 328 1.46 -13.05 9.75
C ASP A 328 2.01 -11.83 8.99
N ILE A 329 3.20 -11.39 9.40
CA ILE A 329 3.86 -10.20 8.88
C ILE A 329 5.15 -10.61 8.18
N LEU A 330 5.31 -10.19 6.93
CA LEU A 330 6.57 -10.29 6.19
C LEU A 330 7.24 -8.93 6.05
N ARG A 331 8.53 -8.88 6.37
CA ARG A 331 9.44 -7.77 6.07
C ARG A 331 10.51 -8.27 5.11
N ALA A 332 10.38 -7.93 3.83
CA ALA A 332 11.36 -8.30 2.82
C ALA A 332 11.56 -7.16 1.82
N PRO A 333 12.80 -6.72 1.54
CA PRO A 333 13.06 -5.68 0.54
C PRO A 333 12.80 -6.16 -0.90
N TRP A 334 12.81 -7.47 -1.12
CA TRP A 334 12.56 -8.09 -2.42
C TRP A 334 11.64 -9.29 -2.21
N LEU A 335 10.59 -9.40 -3.01
CA LEU A 335 9.70 -10.56 -3.06
C LEU A 335 10.05 -11.44 -4.27
N GLN A 336 10.65 -10.86 -5.31
CA GLN A 336 10.96 -11.56 -6.54
C GLN A 336 11.78 -12.84 -6.29
N GLY A 337 11.25 -13.98 -6.77
CA GLY A 337 11.86 -15.31 -6.62
C GLY A 337 11.38 -16.11 -5.40
N LEU A 338 10.71 -15.46 -4.44
CA LEU A 338 10.08 -16.13 -3.31
C LEU A 338 8.68 -16.63 -3.64
N THR A 339 8.35 -17.81 -3.12
CA THR A 339 6.97 -18.29 -3.02
C THR A 339 6.43 -17.89 -1.65
N ILE A 340 5.45 -17.00 -1.62
CA ILE A 340 4.84 -16.50 -0.37
C ILE A 340 3.50 -17.21 -0.19
N LYS A 341 3.23 -17.69 1.02
CA LYS A 341 1.99 -18.37 1.38
C LYS A 341 1.55 -17.94 2.76
N ASN A 342 0.23 -17.78 2.93
CA ASN A 342 -0.38 -17.51 4.22
C ASN A 342 0.35 -16.37 4.96
N ILE A 343 0.54 -15.24 4.28
CA ILE A 343 1.06 -14.01 4.88
C ILE A 343 0.03 -12.93 4.58
N GLU A 344 -0.56 -12.35 5.62
CA GLU A 344 -1.61 -11.35 5.48
C GLU A 344 -1.04 -9.94 5.33
N ILE A 345 0.11 -9.64 5.95
CA ILE A 345 0.64 -8.27 6.02
C ILE A 345 2.05 -8.18 5.44
N LEU A 346 2.22 -7.31 4.45
CA LEU A 346 3.54 -6.84 4.02
C LEU A 346 3.91 -5.54 4.73
N GLU A 347 5.05 -5.52 5.42
CA GLU A 347 5.59 -4.32 6.06
C GLU A 347 6.89 -3.83 5.38
N THR A 348 6.81 -2.68 4.72
CA THR A 348 7.91 -2.14 3.90
C THR A 348 9.03 -1.49 4.73
N ALA A 349 8.74 -1.08 5.97
CA ALA A 349 9.68 -0.45 6.91
C ALA A 349 10.47 0.74 6.30
N GLY A 350 9.87 1.46 5.34
CA GLY A 350 10.47 2.60 4.65
C GLY A 350 11.46 2.26 3.54
N SER A 351 11.57 0.99 3.16
CA SER A 351 12.32 0.54 1.98
C SER A 351 11.39 0.36 0.78
N MET A 352 11.95 0.49 -0.43
CA MET A 352 11.25 0.09 -1.64
C MET A 352 11.16 -1.43 -1.68
N VAL A 353 9.95 -1.99 -1.80
CA VAL A 353 9.75 -3.44 -1.94
C VAL A 353 9.49 -3.79 -3.40
N ALA A 354 10.32 -4.66 -3.98
CA ALA A 354 10.17 -5.11 -5.36
C ALA A 354 9.42 -6.46 -5.44
N GLY A 355 8.34 -6.53 -6.21
CA GLY A 355 7.50 -7.73 -6.34
C GLY A 355 6.76 -7.81 -7.67
N SER A 356 6.17 -8.97 -7.98
CA SER A 356 5.25 -9.11 -9.11
C SER A 356 3.83 -8.71 -8.71
N SER A 357 2.96 -8.42 -9.68
CA SER A 357 1.55 -8.07 -9.42
C SER A 357 0.86 -9.13 -8.52
N ALA A 358 1.01 -10.41 -8.88
CA ALA A 358 0.46 -11.53 -8.10
C ALA A 358 1.05 -11.69 -6.68
N GLN A 359 2.21 -11.11 -6.39
CA GLN A 359 2.78 -11.15 -5.05
C GLN A 359 2.18 -10.05 -4.17
N PHE A 360 1.98 -8.84 -4.70
CA PHE A 360 1.33 -7.77 -3.94
C PHE A 360 -0.14 -8.09 -3.63
N GLU A 361 -0.87 -8.66 -4.58
CA GLU A 361 -2.26 -9.14 -4.42
C GLU A 361 -2.42 -10.34 -3.46
N SER A 362 -1.31 -10.93 -3.02
CA SER A 362 -1.37 -12.08 -2.11
C SER A 362 -1.50 -11.68 -0.65
N PHE A 363 -1.34 -10.39 -0.34
CA PHE A 363 -1.46 -9.85 1.00
C PHE A 363 -2.86 -9.27 1.21
N ASP A 364 -3.37 -9.34 2.43
CA ASP A 364 -4.59 -8.61 2.81
C ASP A 364 -4.29 -7.11 3.03
N LYS A 365 -3.03 -6.76 3.32
CA LYS A 365 -2.64 -5.40 3.68
C LYS A 365 -1.17 -5.11 3.42
N ILE A 366 -0.88 -3.91 2.89
CA ILE A 366 0.48 -3.39 2.74
C ILE A 366 0.66 -2.12 3.58
N VAL A 367 1.72 -2.07 4.40
CA VAL A 367 1.96 -0.95 5.32
C VAL A 367 3.41 -0.46 5.34
N PHE A 368 3.61 0.82 5.69
CA PHE A 368 4.94 1.33 6.06
C PHE A 368 5.44 0.67 7.33
N SER A 369 4.63 0.73 8.40
CA SER A 369 4.84 -0.04 9.62
C SER A 369 3.50 -0.48 10.19
N ASN A 370 3.49 -1.56 10.97
CA ASN A 370 2.29 -1.95 11.71
C ASN A 370 2.03 -1.06 12.94
N SER A 371 2.81 0.02 13.13
CA SER A 371 2.58 1.00 14.20
C SER A 371 1.44 1.96 13.83
N PRO A 372 0.49 2.22 14.74
CA PRO A 372 -0.56 3.21 14.52
C PRO A 372 -0.05 4.65 14.28
N SER A 373 1.21 4.96 14.63
CA SER A 373 1.80 6.28 14.44
C SER A 373 2.17 6.59 12.99
N ASP A 374 2.36 5.57 12.16
CA ASP A 374 3.00 5.72 10.84
C ASP A 374 2.02 5.49 9.69
N GLN A 375 0.71 5.52 9.97
CA GLN A 375 -0.32 5.24 8.96
C GLN A 375 -0.37 6.25 7.80
N ASN A 376 0.27 7.40 7.95
CA ASN A 376 0.35 8.44 6.92
C ASN A 376 1.74 8.52 6.25
N SER A 377 2.65 7.59 6.57
CA SER A 377 3.96 7.52 5.93
C SER A 377 3.81 6.82 4.58
N GLY A 378 4.23 7.48 3.50
CA GLY A 378 4.26 6.87 2.17
C GLY A 378 5.13 5.61 2.17
N LEU A 379 4.58 4.50 1.69
CA LEU A 379 5.30 3.24 1.47
C LEU A 379 5.78 3.14 0.02
N GLY A 380 6.85 2.38 -0.24
CA GLY A 380 7.43 2.26 -1.58
C GLY A 380 7.26 0.87 -2.18
N LEU A 381 6.66 0.77 -3.36
CA LEU A 381 6.49 -0.47 -4.12
C LEU A 381 7.09 -0.36 -5.52
N MET A 382 7.67 -1.47 -6.00
CA MET A 382 8.23 -1.57 -7.34
C MET A 382 7.71 -2.83 -8.04
N LEU A 383 6.94 -2.66 -9.10
CA LEU A 383 6.43 -3.74 -9.93
C LEU A 383 7.52 -4.29 -10.87
N THR A 384 7.55 -5.62 -10.96
CA THR A 384 8.54 -6.36 -11.76
C THR A 384 7.94 -7.01 -13.00
N ASP A 385 6.62 -6.92 -13.18
CA ASP A 385 5.90 -7.40 -14.35
C ASP A 385 4.89 -6.35 -14.86
N SER A 386 4.24 -6.66 -15.99
CA SER A 386 3.25 -5.81 -16.67
C SER A 386 1.82 -6.33 -16.49
N ALA A 387 1.58 -7.18 -15.50
CA ALA A 387 0.21 -7.62 -15.21
C ALA A 387 -0.54 -6.50 -14.48
N HIS A 388 -1.87 -6.54 -14.55
CA HIS A 388 -2.71 -5.63 -13.77
C HIS A 388 -2.62 -5.99 -12.29
N VAL A 389 -2.53 -4.96 -11.45
CA VAL A 389 -2.60 -5.02 -9.99
C VAL A 389 -3.64 -3.99 -9.52
N ASP A 390 -4.54 -4.39 -8.63
CA ASP A 390 -5.53 -3.56 -7.97
C ASP A 390 -5.21 -3.53 -6.47
N LEU A 391 -4.45 -2.53 -6.05
CA LEU A 391 -4.00 -2.36 -4.67
C LEU A 391 -5.00 -1.62 -3.78
N SER A 392 -6.25 -1.48 -4.23
CA SER A 392 -7.21 -0.58 -3.61
C SER A 392 -7.61 -1.02 -2.20
N ASP A 393 -7.72 -2.33 -1.93
CA ASP A 393 -8.03 -2.86 -0.60
C ASP A 393 -6.79 -3.09 0.28
N GLU A 394 -5.64 -3.48 -0.28
CA GLU A 394 -4.41 -3.65 0.49
C GLU A 394 -3.86 -2.32 1.02
N LEU A 395 -3.95 -1.26 0.21
CA LEU A 395 -3.55 0.10 0.61
C LEU A 395 -4.68 0.79 1.39
N ALA A 396 -5.94 0.55 1.03
CA ALA A 396 -7.10 1.28 1.55
C ALA A 396 -6.88 2.80 1.40
N SER A 397 -6.81 3.58 2.48
CA SER A 397 -6.60 5.03 2.42
C SER A 397 -5.14 5.47 2.61
N ARG A 398 -4.17 4.59 2.36
CA ARG A 398 -2.74 4.87 2.60
C ARG A 398 -2.09 5.33 1.31
N GLY A 399 -1.32 6.42 1.39
CA GLY A 399 -0.51 6.86 0.26
C GLY A 399 0.68 5.93 0.00
N ALA A 400 0.97 5.68 -1.27
CA ALA A 400 2.06 4.85 -1.75
C ALA A 400 2.85 5.57 -2.85
N TYR A 401 4.15 5.28 -2.92
CA TYR A 401 5.00 5.58 -4.05
C TYR A 401 5.19 4.29 -4.84
N ILE A 402 4.72 4.25 -6.09
CA ILE A 402 4.72 3.04 -6.92
C ILE A 402 5.48 3.31 -8.23
N THR A 403 6.36 2.39 -8.60
CA THR A 403 7.10 2.43 -9.87
C THR A 403 7.24 1.05 -10.51
N GLY A 404 7.81 0.97 -11.71
CA GLY A 404 7.96 -0.26 -12.48
C GLY A 404 9.37 -0.47 -13.06
N SER A 405 9.76 -1.74 -13.20
CA SER A 405 10.92 -2.15 -14.03
C SER A 405 10.53 -2.84 -15.33
N ALA A 406 9.25 -3.16 -15.49
CA ALA A 406 8.73 -3.71 -16.73
C ALA A 406 8.65 -2.62 -17.83
N SER A 407 8.29 -2.99 -19.05
CA SER A 407 8.17 -2.03 -20.17
C SER A 407 6.81 -1.33 -20.23
N GLY A 408 6.10 -1.30 -19.11
CA GLY A 408 4.70 -0.90 -18.97
C GLY A 408 4.14 -1.54 -17.71
N ILE A 409 3.46 -0.77 -16.87
CA ILE A 409 2.81 -1.23 -15.64
C ILE A 409 1.34 -0.82 -15.60
N ASP A 410 0.52 -1.63 -14.95
CA ASP A 410 -0.94 -1.49 -14.90
C ASP A 410 -1.38 -1.57 -13.43
N VAL A 411 -1.72 -0.42 -12.83
CA VAL A 411 -1.90 -0.27 -11.38
C VAL A 411 -3.16 0.53 -11.08
N THR A 412 -3.97 0.00 -10.16
CA THR A 412 -5.03 0.74 -9.46
C THR A 412 -4.66 0.87 -7.98
N THR A 413 -4.85 2.06 -7.41
CA THR A 413 -4.62 2.33 -5.98
C THR A 413 -5.91 2.68 -5.23
N GLY A 414 -5.78 3.01 -3.94
CA GLY A 414 -6.90 3.17 -3.03
C GLY A 414 -7.33 4.62 -2.83
N GLY A 415 -7.70 4.98 -1.60
CA GLY A 415 -8.10 6.33 -1.19
C GLY A 415 -6.98 7.18 -0.58
N GLY A 416 -5.72 6.83 -0.83
CA GLY A 416 -4.53 7.53 -0.30
C GLY A 416 -4.03 8.59 -1.26
N ASN A 417 -3.16 9.51 -0.80
CA ASN A 417 -2.45 10.38 -1.73
C ASN A 417 -1.25 9.61 -2.30
N ASP A 418 -1.38 9.14 -3.53
CA ASP A 418 -0.46 8.23 -4.18
C ASP A 418 0.48 8.96 -5.16
N HIS A 419 1.65 8.39 -5.38
CA HIS A 419 2.64 8.85 -6.35
C HIS A 419 2.97 7.70 -7.29
N LEU A 420 2.47 7.76 -8.52
CA LEU A 420 2.62 6.73 -9.54
C LEU A 420 3.65 7.19 -10.59
N GLU A 421 4.72 6.41 -10.75
CA GLU A 421 5.74 6.63 -11.78
C GLU A 421 5.76 5.47 -12.78
N GLY A 422 5.36 5.79 -14.02
CA GLY A 422 5.38 4.91 -15.17
C GLY A 422 6.80 4.58 -15.65
N THR A 423 6.85 4.06 -16.86
CA THR A 423 8.04 3.52 -17.50
C THR A 423 8.26 4.21 -18.84
N ALA A 424 8.95 3.56 -19.78
CA ALA A 424 9.11 4.08 -21.14
C ALA A 424 8.23 3.36 -22.17
N GLY A 425 7.29 2.53 -21.70
CA GLY A 425 6.26 1.96 -22.55
C GLY A 425 4.90 2.15 -21.89
N ASN A 426 3.85 1.70 -22.57
CA ASN A 426 2.48 2.07 -22.24
C ASN A 426 2.06 1.63 -20.83
N ASP A 427 1.77 2.60 -19.98
CA ASP A 427 1.33 2.41 -18.61
C ASP A 427 -0.19 2.64 -18.48
N ILE A 428 -0.80 2.00 -17.50
CA ILE A 428 -2.21 2.16 -17.15
C ILE A 428 -2.29 2.45 -15.65
N PHE A 429 -2.78 3.63 -15.29
CA PHE A 429 -2.91 4.05 -13.90
C PHE A 429 -4.33 4.50 -13.57
N ASP A 430 -4.74 4.14 -12.35
CA ASP A 430 -5.93 4.64 -11.68
C ASP A 430 -5.56 4.98 -10.22
N GLY A 431 -5.49 6.28 -9.90
CA GLY A 431 -5.11 6.79 -8.58
C GLY A 431 -6.16 6.52 -7.49
N GLY A 432 -7.42 6.30 -7.89
CA GLY A 432 -8.51 6.03 -6.96
C GLY A 432 -9.04 7.31 -6.31
N ALA A 433 -8.80 7.52 -5.03
CA ALA A 433 -9.18 8.76 -4.34
C ALA A 433 -7.99 9.28 -3.54
N GLY A 434 -7.95 10.58 -3.27
CA GLY A 434 -6.76 11.23 -2.76
C GLY A 434 -6.29 12.29 -3.72
N ASN A 435 -5.26 13.04 -3.33
CA ASN A 435 -4.62 13.99 -4.23
C ASN A 435 -3.35 13.34 -4.76
N ASP A 436 -3.43 12.81 -5.97
CA ASP A 436 -2.43 11.91 -6.53
C ASP A 436 -1.45 12.64 -7.45
N VAL A 437 -0.27 12.05 -7.61
CA VAL A 437 0.74 12.49 -8.58
C VAL A 437 1.01 11.34 -9.53
N ILE A 438 0.63 11.50 -10.80
CA ILE A 438 0.73 10.46 -11.82
C ILE A 438 1.68 10.93 -12.92
N ASN A 439 2.74 10.16 -13.20
CA ASN A 439 3.66 10.43 -14.30
C ASN A 439 3.72 9.22 -15.25
N GLY A 440 3.18 9.33 -16.47
CA GLY A 440 3.25 8.30 -17.52
C GLY A 440 4.62 8.20 -18.20
N TYR A 441 5.36 9.32 -18.24
CA TYR A 441 6.65 9.47 -18.92
C TYR A 441 6.59 9.28 -20.43
N ALA A 442 6.81 8.08 -20.96
CA ALA A 442 6.86 7.86 -22.39
C ALA A 442 6.11 6.59 -22.73
N GLY A 443 5.26 6.64 -23.74
CA GLY A 443 4.33 5.55 -24.00
C GLY A 443 3.05 6.11 -24.60
N ASN A 444 2.10 5.25 -24.93
CA ASN A 444 0.72 5.71 -25.08
C ASN A 444 0.01 5.27 -23.81
N ASP A 445 -0.07 6.18 -22.84
CA ASP A 445 -0.46 5.87 -21.48
C ASP A 445 -1.95 6.09 -21.27
N LYS A 446 -2.53 5.40 -20.29
CA LYS A 446 -3.90 5.60 -19.86
C LYS A 446 -3.89 5.98 -18.38
N LEU A 447 -4.12 7.25 -18.08
CA LEU A 447 -3.94 7.82 -16.75
C LEU A 447 -5.29 8.30 -16.22
N THR A 448 -5.67 7.86 -15.01
CA THR A 448 -6.88 8.32 -14.30
C THR A 448 -6.46 8.80 -12.91
N GLY A 449 -6.76 10.06 -12.59
CA GLY A 449 -6.54 10.63 -11.26
C GLY A 449 -7.53 10.05 -10.25
N GLY A 450 -8.81 10.28 -10.50
CA GLY A 450 -9.90 9.77 -9.67
C GLY A 450 -10.52 10.88 -8.84
N ALA A 451 -10.70 10.69 -7.53
CA ALA A 451 -11.32 11.68 -6.67
C ALA A 451 -10.31 12.43 -5.80
N GLY A 452 -10.12 13.72 -6.04
CA GLY A 452 -9.28 14.64 -5.30
C GLY A 452 -8.63 15.61 -6.28
N ASN A 453 -7.67 16.40 -5.80
CA ASN A 453 -6.99 17.38 -6.65
C ASN A 453 -5.68 16.78 -7.15
N ASP A 454 -5.70 16.25 -8.36
CA ASP A 454 -4.64 15.42 -8.91
C ASP A 454 -3.65 16.20 -9.77
N GLN A 455 -2.44 15.66 -9.89
CA GLN A 455 -1.41 16.15 -10.80
C GLN A 455 -1.02 15.03 -11.75
N ILE A 456 -1.41 15.18 -13.01
CA ILE A 456 -1.21 14.16 -14.04
C ILE A 456 -0.27 14.69 -15.12
N PHE A 457 0.79 13.92 -15.40
CA PHE A 457 1.76 14.16 -16.44
C PHE A 457 1.72 13.00 -17.44
N GLY A 458 1.12 13.20 -18.62
CA GLY A 458 1.08 12.20 -19.71
C GLY A 458 2.49 11.91 -20.22
N GLY A 459 3.12 12.95 -20.75
CA GLY A 459 4.50 12.90 -21.20
C GLY A 459 4.58 12.74 -22.72
N THR A 460 5.45 11.86 -23.21
CA THR A 460 5.64 11.70 -24.65
C THR A 460 4.76 10.57 -25.18
N GLY A 461 3.92 10.86 -26.16
CA GLY A 461 3.15 9.87 -26.90
C GLY A 461 1.71 10.30 -27.12
N ASN A 462 0.80 9.35 -27.31
CA ASN A 462 -0.63 9.64 -27.41
C ASN A 462 -1.31 9.08 -26.17
N ASP A 463 -1.54 9.98 -25.22
CA ASP A 463 -2.03 9.62 -23.90
C ASP A 463 -3.54 9.83 -23.81
N VAL A 464 -4.17 9.00 -22.96
CA VAL A 464 -5.58 9.12 -22.61
C VAL A 464 -5.64 9.47 -21.13
N ILE A 465 -6.06 10.70 -20.83
CA ILE A 465 -6.01 11.23 -19.47
C ILE A 465 -7.42 11.54 -18.97
N LYS A 466 -7.69 11.12 -17.74
CA LYS A 466 -8.88 11.48 -16.97
C LYS A 466 -8.46 12.11 -15.65
N GLY A 467 -8.86 13.36 -15.40
CA GLY A 467 -8.65 14.01 -14.10
C GLY A 467 -9.54 13.35 -13.05
N GLY A 468 -10.85 13.58 -13.14
CA GLY A 468 -11.85 12.92 -12.31
C GLY A 468 -12.66 13.95 -11.54
N ALA A 469 -12.62 13.95 -10.22
CA ALA A 469 -13.37 14.91 -9.40
C ALA A 469 -12.45 15.67 -8.46
N GLY A 470 -12.40 17.00 -8.55
CA GLY A 470 -11.52 17.87 -7.80
C GLY A 470 -10.84 18.86 -8.73
N ASP A 471 -10.10 19.83 -8.21
CA ASP A 471 -9.40 20.79 -9.07
C ASP A 471 -8.08 20.18 -9.56
N ASP A 472 -8.08 19.66 -10.78
CA ASP A 472 -6.99 18.86 -11.35
C ASP A 472 -5.98 19.68 -12.16
N LYS A 473 -4.75 19.18 -12.23
CA LYS A 473 -3.67 19.73 -13.04
C LYS A 473 -3.15 18.68 -14.00
N ILE A 474 -3.46 18.86 -15.27
CA ILE A 474 -3.10 17.93 -16.33
C ILE A 474 -2.04 18.60 -17.21
N THR A 475 -0.92 17.91 -17.43
CA THR A 475 0.11 18.31 -18.38
C THR A 475 0.37 17.17 -19.35
N ASP A 476 0.27 17.44 -20.64
CA ASP A 476 0.48 16.43 -21.67
C ASP A 476 1.36 16.94 -22.82
N GLY A 477 2.13 16.04 -23.43
CA GLY A 477 3.15 16.32 -24.44
C GLY A 477 4.56 16.56 -23.87
N ASP A 478 5.55 16.71 -24.75
CA ASP A 478 6.98 16.64 -24.39
C ASP A 478 7.82 17.89 -24.71
N ASN A 479 7.25 18.96 -25.27
CA ASN A 479 7.98 20.18 -25.64
C ASN A 479 9.28 19.95 -26.44
N VAL A 480 9.41 18.85 -27.18
CA VAL A 480 10.60 18.55 -28.01
C VAL A 480 10.22 17.87 -29.32
N SER A 481 9.20 17.02 -29.30
CA SER A 481 8.69 16.24 -30.43
C SER A 481 7.96 17.12 -31.44
N THR A 482 8.19 16.80 -32.72
CA THR A 482 7.43 17.34 -33.86
C THR A 482 6.52 16.28 -34.49
N ALA A 483 6.42 15.10 -33.88
CA ALA A 483 5.54 14.04 -34.33
C ALA A 483 4.07 14.45 -34.12
N PRO A 484 3.12 13.94 -34.93
CA PRO A 484 1.71 14.13 -34.63
C PRO A 484 1.37 13.61 -33.23
N GLU A 485 0.67 14.42 -32.46
CA GLU A 485 0.29 14.13 -31.07
C GLU A 485 -1.24 14.20 -30.95
N THR A 486 -1.79 13.27 -30.18
CA THR A 486 -3.23 13.19 -29.89
C THR A 486 -3.42 13.48 -28.41
N PHE A 487 -4.22 14.51 -28.11
CA PHE A 487 -4.59 14.90 -26.75
C PHE A 487 -6.02 14.43 -26.49
N ASP A 488 -6.18 13.30 -25.82
CA ASP A 488 -7.50 12.78 -25.40
C ASP A 488 -7.63 12.96 -23.87
N ILE A 489 -8.09 14.15 -23.47
CA ILE A 489 -8.14 14.63 -22.09
C ILE A 489 -9.60 14.89 -21.70
N ASP A 490 -9.99 14.32 -20.56
CA ASP A 490 -11.25 14.56 -19.87
C ASP A 490 -10.93 15.00 -18.44
N ALA A 491 -10.99 16.30 -18.15
CA ALA A 491 -10.55 16.81 -16.86
C ALA A 491 -11.52 16.47 -15.72
N GLY A 492 -12.83 16.52 -16.00
CA GLY A 492 -13.86 16.02 -15.09
C GLY A 492 -14.54 17.13 -14.28
N ASP A 493 -14.91 16.87 -13.03
CA ASP A 493 -15.56 17.85 -12.17
C ASP A 493 -14.51 18.67 -11.42
N GLY A 494 -14.50 20.00 -11.53
CA GLY A 494 -13.43 20.79 -10.90
C GLY A 494 -13.21 22.13 -11.58
N ASN A 495 -12.31 22.96 -11.05
CA ASN A 495 -11.72 24.04 -11.84
C ASN A 495 -10.35 23.58 -12.32
N ASP A 496 -10.32 23.00 -13.51
CA ASP A 496 -9.18 22.25 -13.96
C ASP A 496 -8.20 23.10 -14.77
N ALA A 497 -6.92 22.72 -14.68
CA ALA A 497 -5.85 23.35 -15.43
C ALA A 497 -5.20 22.33 -16.37
N ILE A 498 -5.50 22.47 -17.66
CA ILE A 498 -4.99 21.61 -18.73
C ILE A 498 -3.86 22.34 -19.44
N ASN A 499 -2.68 21.74 -19.48
CA ASN A 499 -1.47 22.34 -20.02
C ASN A 499 -0.91 21.50 -21.17
N LEU A 500 -0.97 22.04 -22.39
CA LEU A 500 -0.45 21.36 -23.57
C LEU A 500 0.99 21.76 -23.86
N GLN A 501 1.85 20.76 -24.05
CA GLN A 501 3.28 20.90 -24.28
C GLN A 501 3.70 20.25 -25.60
N THR A 502 3.56 20.96 -26.73
CA THR A 502 3.82 20.37 -28.05
C THR A 502 4.59 21.31 -28.98
N HIS A 503 5.48 20.75 -29.80
CA HIS A 503 6.04 21.43 -30.99
C HIS A 503 5.45 20.85 -32.29
N SER A 504 4.41 20.03 -32.19
CA SER A 504 3.76 19.45 -33.35
C SER A 504 2.88 20.47 -34.06
N SER A 505 3.01 20.53 -35.38
CA SER A 505 2.09 21.30 -36.23
C SER A 505 0.81 20.51 -36.58
N ALA A 506 0.71 19.26 -36.14
CA ALA A 506 -0.38 18.34 -36.43
C ALA A 506 -0.88 17.71 -35.12
N ILE A 507 -1.66 18.48 -34.36
CA ILE A 507 -2.33 18.00 -33.15
C ILE A 507 -3.76 17.55 -33.45
N SER A 508 -4.26 16.57 -32.70
CA SER A 508 -5.64 16.11 -32.78
C SER A 508 -6.15 15.62 -31.43
N GLY A 509 -7.42 15.23 -31.33
CA GLY A 509 -8.01 14.67 -30.11
C GLY A 509 -9.14 15.50 -29.53
N VAL A 510 -9.60 15.11 -28.35
CA VAL A 510 -10.68 15.76 -27.60
C VAL A 510 -10.12 16.30 -26.29
N ILE A 511 -10.38 17.57 -26.03
CA ILE A 511 -10.18 18.18 -24.72
C ILE A 511 -11.55 18.55 -24.18
N ASP A 512 -11.92 17.91 -23.08
CA ASP A 512 -13.13 18.22 -22.32
C ASP A 512 -12.70 18.71 -20.94
N GLY A 513 -13.01 19.96 -20.61
CA GLY A 513 -12.78 20.49 -19.26
C GLY A 513 -13.78 19.97 -18.24
N GLY A 514 -14.92 19.42 -18.68
CA GLY A 514 -15.93 18.87 -17.79
C GLY A 514 -16.72 19.95 -17.04
N ALA A 515 -16.92 19.77 -15.74
CA ALA A 515 -17.80 20.62 -14.93
C ALA A 515 -17.01 21.57 -14.02
N GLY A 516 -16.98 22.84 -14.37
CA GLY A 516 -16.57 23.91 -13.47
C GLY A 516 -16.10 25.13 -14.24
N THR A 517 -14.92 25.65 -13.92
CA THR A 517 -14.31 26.75 -14.69
C THR A 517 -12.90 26.36 -15.08
N ASP A 518 -12.77 25.96 -16.33
CA ASP A 518 -11.60 25.22 -16.78
C ASP A 518 -10.68 26.09 -17.62
N THR A 519 -9.39 25.88 -17.44
CA THR A 519 -8.34 26.65 -18.10
C THR A 519 -7.54 25.74 -19.02
N LEU A 520 -7.59 26.03 -20.32
CA LEU A 520 -6.64 25.49 -21.28
C LEU A 520 -5.46 26.45 -21.41
N ARG A 521 -4.29 25.98 -20.98
CA ARG A 521 -3.02 26.67 -21.11
C ARG A 521 -2.19 26.08 -22.24
N VAL A 522 -1.67 26.98 -23.06
CA VAL A 522 -0.85 26.66 -24.22
C VAL A 522 0.52 27.28 -23.99
N ILE A 523 1.56 26.46 -23.76
CA ILE A 523 2.89 26.95 -23.36
C ILE A 523 3.78 27.24 -24.56
N GLU A 524 4.54 28.35 -24.48
CA GLU A 524 5.62 28.66 -25.42
C GLU A 524 6.67 27.52 -25.46
N PRO A 525 6.94 26.96 -26.65
CA PRO A 525 7.95 25.94 -26.83
C PRO A 525 9.37 26.45 -26.46
N THR A 526 10.13 25.73 -25.64
CA THR A 526 11.39 26.25 -25.05
C THR A 526 12.60 26.32 -26.02
N LEU A 527 12.42 26.03 -27.31
CA LEU A 527 13.52 25.83 -28.28
C LEU A 527 13.67 26.94 -29.35
N GLY A 528 13.70 28.20 -28.91
CA GLY A 528 14.39 29.30 -29.61
C GLY A 528 13.66 29.92 -30.81
N PRO A 529 13.91 31.22 -31.08
CA PRO A 529 13.01 32.05 -31.88
C PRO A 529 12.89 31.59 -33.34
N GLY A 530 11.73 31.03 -33.70
CA GLY A 530 11.35 30.80 -35.09
C GLY A 530 10.11 29.93 -35.27
N ASN A 531 8.95 30.59 -35.47
CA ASN A 531 7.67 30.02 -35.92
C ASN A 531 7.00 29.04 -34.93
N GLU A 532 6.83 29.49 -33.70
CA GLU A 532 6.20 28.76 -32.60
C GLU A 532 4.69 29.09 -32.55
N PHE A 533 3.93 28.42 -33.41
CA PHE A 533 2.47 28.51 -33.43
C PHE A 533 1.90 27.26 -32.78
N ILE A 534 0.94 27.42 -31.86
CA ILE A 534 0.13 26.28 -31.40
C ILE A 534 -1.26 26.39 -32.02
N GLY A 535 -1.57 25.43 -32.90
CA GLY A 535 -2.81 25.41 -33.66
C GLY A 535 -3.88 24.56 -33.01
N LEU A 536 -4.92 25.20 -32.46
CA LEU A 536 -6.09 24.52 -31.89
C LEU A 536 -6.99 23.88 -32.96
N ALA A 537 -6.80 24.20 -34.24
CA ALA A 537 -7.69 23.79 -35.35
C ALA A 537 -7.88 22.26 -35.51
N GLY A 538 -6.99 21.43 -34.95
CA GLY A 538 -7.13 19.97 -34.95
C GLY A 538 -7.83 19.37 -33.72
N LEU A 539 -8.06 20.18 -32.68
CA LEU A 539 -8.66 19.74 -31.41
C LEU A 539 -10.17 20.00 -31.39
N THR A 540 -10.90 19.05 -30.82
CA THR A 540 -12.26 19.29 -30.37
C THR A 540 -12.21 19.74 -28.92
N ILE A 541 -12.42 21.03 -28.66
CA ILE A 541 -12.41 21.62 -27.31
C ILE A 541 -13.87 21.78 -26.85
N LYS A 542 -14.16 21.30 -25.65
CA LYS A 542 -15.48 21.38 -25.01
C LYS A 542 -15.32 21.77 -23.55
N ASN A 543 -16.31 22.49 -23.03
CA ASN A 543 -16.39 22.85 -21.61
C ASN A 543 -15.08 23.43 -21.06
N VAL A 544 -14.50 24.39 -21.79
CA VAL A 544 -13.34 25.15 -21.34
C VAL A 544 -13.67 26.63 -21.44
N GLU A 545 -13.62 27.33 -20.32
CA GLU A 545 -14.01 28.74 -20.23
C GLU A 545 -12.83 29.68 -20.50
N ILE A 546 -11.61 29.28 -20.16
CA ILE A 546 -10.45 30.17 -20.18
C ILE A 546 -9.36 29.63 -21.10
N LEU A 547 -8.93 30.45 -22.07
CA LEU A 547 -7.71 30.22 -22.84
C LEU A 547 -6.57 31.08 -22.30
N GLU A 548 -5.53 30.42 -21.78
CA GLU A 548 -4.27 31.05 -21.35
C GLU A 548 -3.17 30.82 -22.41
N THR A 549 -2.81 31.86 -23.17
CA THR A 549 -1.84 31.73 -24.27
C THR A 549 -0.39 31.62 -23.81
N ALA A 550 -0.10 31.96 -22.55
CA ALA A 550 1.23 31.98 -21.92
C ALA A 550 2.34 32.73 -22.69
N GLY A 551 1.98 33.51 -23.71
CA GLY A 551 2.89 34.24 -24.62
C GLY A 551 2.95 33.69 -26.05
N ALA A 552 2.45 32.46 -26.27
CA ALA A 552 2.41 31.84 -27.59
C ALA A 552 1.42 32.53 -28.54
N GLU A 553 1.71 32.47 -29.84
CA GLU A 553 0.74 32.80 -30.88
C GLU A 553 -0.19 31.60 -31.12
N VAL A 554 -1.49 31.82 -30.95
CA VAL A 554 -2.51 30.76 -31.03
C VAL A 554 -3.25 30.80 -32.36
N LEU A 555 -3.32 29.67 -33.06
CA LEU A 555 -4.03 29.54 -34.33
C LEU A 555 -5.35 28.78 -34.11
N ALA A 556 -6.49 29.40 -34.40
CA ALA A 556 -7.79 28.75 -34.27
C ALA A 556 -8.82 29.26 -35.29
N SER A 557 -9.95 28.57 -35.40
CA SER A 557 -11.12 29.06 -36.14
C SER A 557 -11.84 30.16 -35.37
N ALA A 558 -12.66 30.97 -36.06
CA ALA A 558 -13.50 31.96 -35.39
C ALA A 558 -14.37 31.32 -34.29
N ALA A 559 -15.00 30.18 -34.62
CA ALA A 559 -15.87 29.45 -33.69
C ALA A 559 -15.12 28.91 -32.46
N GLN A 560 -13.82 28.58 -32.58
CA GLN A 560 -13.03 28.13 -31.44
C GLN A 560 -12.67 29.29 -30.51
N PHE A 561 -12.25 30.44 -31.03
CA PHE A 561 -11.99 31.59 -30.16
C PHE A 561 -13.26 32.08 -29.45
N GLU A 562 -14.40 32.11 -30.14
CA GLU A 562 -15.71 32.46 -29.54
C GLU A 562 -16.26 31.39 -28.58
N SER A 563 -15.62 30.21 -28.50
CA SER A 563 -16.06 29.16 -27.58
C SER A 563 -15.60 29.38 -26.14
N PHE A 564 -14.56 30.21 -25.93
CA PHE A 564 -14.07 30.58 -24.61
C PHE A 564 -14.85 31.76 -24.05
N ASP A 565 -14.97 31.86 -22.73
CA ASP A 565 -15.50 33.05 -22.06
C ASP A 565 -14.43 34.14 -21.89
N LYS A 566 -13.15 33.74 -21.88
CA LYS A 566 -12.03 34.64 -21.58
C LYS A 566 -10.74 34.18 -22.26
N ILE A 567 -10.07 35.11 -22.96
CA ILE A 567 -8.75 34.90 -23.56
C ILE A 567 -7.74 35.83 -22.89
N VAL A 568 -6.67 35.24 -22.34
CA VAL A 568 -5.61 35.96 -21.61
C VAL A 568 -4.23 35.39 -21.90
N LYS A 569 -3.20 36.22 -21.69
CA LYS A 569 -1.82 35.71 -21.74
C LYS A 569 -1.46 34.94 -20.47
N TYR A 570 -1.81 35.49 -19.32
CA TYR A 570 -1.76 34.82 -18.03
C TYR A 570 -3.00 35.19 -17.23
N ASP A 571 -3.70 34.21 -16.64
CA ASP A 571 -4.84 34.51 -15.77
C ASP A 571 -4.39 34.87 -14.35
N LYS A 572 -3.70 36.00 -14.21
CA LYS A 572 -3.30 36.54 -12.92
C LYS A 572 -3.22 38.06 -12.96
N PRO A 573 -3.39 38.73 -11.81
CA PRO A 573 -3.30 40.17 -11.73
C PRO A 573 -1.97 40.72 -12.26
N GLY A 574 -2.03 41.82 -13.02
CA GLY A 574 -0.87 42.52 -13.56
C GLY A 574 -0.50 42.20 -15.01
N TYR A 575 -1.17 41.24 -15.66
CA TYR A 575 -0.95 40.85 -17.05
C TYR A 575 -2.10 41.25 -17.99
N GLU A 576 -3.01 42.11 -17.51
CA GLU A 576 -4.22 42.51 -18.23
C GLU A 576 -3.93 43.39 -19.46
N ASN A 577 -2.73 43.95 -19.58
CA ASN A 577 -2.31 44.78 -20.71
C ASN A 577 -1.25 44.10 -21.60
N ASP A 578 -0.92 42.83 -21.34
CA ASP A 578 0.04 42.11 -22.16
C ASP A 578 -0.56 41.85 -23.55
N VAL A 579 0.30 41.96 -24.56
CA VAL A 579 -0.08 41.74 -25.97
C VAL A 579 -0.38 40.26 -26.18
N LEU A 580 -1.59 39.98 -26.66
CA LEU A 580 -2.02 38.67 -27.14
C LEU A 580 -1.69 38.55 -28.64
N ALA A 581 -1.31 37.37 -29.11
CA ALA A 581 -1.14 37.11 -30.55
C ALA A 581 -2.09 35.98 -30.97
N LEU A 582 -3.08 36.28 -31.80
CA LEU A 582 -4.08 35.31 -32.28
C LEU A 582 -4.14 35.30 -33.81
N THR A 583 -4.27 34.12 -34.39
CA THR A 583 -4.34 33.95 -35.84
C THR A 583 -5.60 33.20 -36.26
N LEU A 584 -6.41 33.84 -37.10
CA LEU A 584 -7.65 33.28 -37.61
C LEU A 584 -7.39 32.39 -38.84
N THR A 585 -7.85 31.15 -38.74
CA THR A 585 -7.63 30.10 -39.75
C THR A 585 -8.75 29.96 -40.78
N ASP A 586 -9.86 30.67 -40.58
CA ASP A 586 -11.00 30.72 -41.49
C ASP A 586 -11.45 32.16 -41.78
N SER A 587 -12.50 32.29 -42.59
CA SER A 587 -13.09 33.58 -43.00
C SER A 587 -14.45 33.83 -42.35
N ALA A 588 -14.78 33.07 -41.29
CA ALA A 588 -16.01 33.32 -40.54
C ALA A 588 -15.84 34.60 -39.71
N HIS A 589 -16.97 35.26 -39.43
CA HIS A 589 -16.96 36.43 -38.55
C HIS A 589 -16.65 35.98 -37.12
N ALA A 590 -15.65 36.60 -36.50
CA ALA A 590 -15.29 36.42 -35.10
C ALA A 590 -15.58 37.73 -34.31
N ASP A 591 -16.54 37.72 -33.39
CA ASP A 591 -16.74 38.81 -32.42
C ASP A 591 -16.07 38.45 -31.09
N LEU A 592 -14.82 38.88 -30.93
CA LEU A 592 -13.98 38.61 -29.76
C LEU A 592 -14.03 39.73 -28.70
N SER A 593 -15.00 40.65 -28.84
CA SER A 593 -15.05 41.87 -28.02
C SER A 593 -15.24 41.58 -26.53
N ASP A 594 -15.89 40.46 -26.20
CA ASP A 594 -16.20 40.06 -24.84
C ASP A 594 -15.05 39.24 -24.21
N GLU A 595 -14.52 38.29 -24.96
CA GLU A 595 -13.44 37.37 -24.58
C GLU A 595 -12.15 38.14 -24.31
N LEU A 596 -11.89 39.19 -25.10
CA LEU A 596 -10.75 40.09 -24.97
C LEU A 596 -11.03 41.29 -24.05
N ALA A 597 -12.28 41.74 -23.95
CA ALA A 597 -12.70 42.90 -23.15
C ALA A 597 -11.91 44.19 -23.47
N ASN A 598 -10.96 44.63 -22.62
CA ASN A 598 -10.15 45.84 -22.86
C ASN A 598 -8.68 45.50 -23.19
N ARG A 599 -8.38 44.24 -23.51
CA ARG A 599 -7.01 43.76 -23.71
C ARG A 599 -6.52 44.13 -25.09
N HIS A 600 -5.24 44.46 -25.17
CA HIS A 600 -4.54 44.66 -26.43
C HIS A 600 -4.27 43.31 -27.10
N VAL A 601 -4.69 43.18 -28.35
CA VAL A 601 -4.43 41.99 -29.17
C VAL A 601 -3.80 42.35 -30.52
N ASP A 602 -2.89 41.49 -30.96
CA ASP A 602 -2.40 41.39 -32.32
C ASP A 602 -3.15 40.24 -33.02
N ILE A 603 -3.98 40.57 -34.01
CA ILE A 603 -4.74 39.62 -34.83
C ILE A 603 -4.05 39.46 -36.19
N PHE A 604 -3.71 38.24 -36.56
CA PHE A 604 -3.13 37.92 -37.86
C PHE A 604 -4.09 37.09 -38.73
N GLY A 605 -4.06 37.38 -40.02
CA GLY A 605 -4.73 36.61 -41.05
C GLY A 605 -3.90 35.48 -41.59
N THR A 606 -4.61 34.45 -42.00
CA THR A 606 -4.15 33.57 -43.06
C THR A 606 -4.48 34.19 -44.42
N ALA A 607 -4.12 33.54 -45.54
CA ALA A 607 -4.35 34.08 -46.90
C ALA A 607 -5.83 34.14 -47.35
N PHE A 608 -6.78 34.14 -46.41
CA PHE A 608 -8.22 34.25 -46.60
C PHE A 608 -8.69 35.58 -46.02
N GLY A 609 -9.81 36.14 -46.52
CA GLY A 609 -10.36 37.39 -45.96
C GLY A 609 -10.82 37.19 -44.52
N ILE A 610 -10.19 37.90 -43.58
CA ILE A 610 -10.52 37.93 -42.15
C ILE A 610 -11.79 38.77 -41.95
N ASP A 611 -12.65 38.36 -41.03
CA ASP A 611 -13.78 39.17 -40.57
C ASP A 611 -13.79 39.11 -39.03
N VAL A 612 -13.30 40.16 -38.37
CA VAL A 612 -13.05 40.14 -36.93
C VAL A 612 -13.43 41.45 -36.26
N LYS A 613 -13.97 41.32 -35.05
CA LYS A 613 -14.22 42.41 -34.12
C LYS A 613 -13.51 42.12 -32.79
N THR A 614 -12.82 43.11 -32.25
CA THR A 614 -12.11 43.02 -30.96
C THR A 614 -12.73 43.95 -29.92
N GLY A 615 -12.07 44.06 -28.77
CA GLY A 615 -12.56 44.75 -27.59
C GLY A 615 -12.28 46.25 -27.60
N ALA A 616 -11.95 46.80 -26.43
CA ALA A 616 -11.52 48.19 -26.27
C ALA A 616 -10.00 48.34 -26.04
N GLY A 617 -9.22 47.38 -26.56
CA GLY A 617 -7.76 47.40 -26.54
C GLY A 617 -7.20 48.42 -27.54
N ASN A 618 -5.87 48.59 -27.57
CA ASN A 618 -5.23 49.32 -28.69
C ASN A 618 -4.74 48.28 -29.70
N ASP A 619 -5.62 47.76 -30.54
CA ASP A 619 -5.41 46.49 -31.22
C ASP A 619 -4.61 46.64 -32.53
N TYR A 620 -3.97 45.55 -32.96
CA TYR A 620 -3.19 45.50 -34.19
C TYR A 620 -3.74 44.40 -35.10
N PHE A 621 -4.04 44.72 -36.36
CA PHE A 621 -4.59 43.77 -37.33
C PHE A 621 -3.68 43.63 -38.55
N PHE A 622 -3.53 42.40 -39.03
CA PHE A 622 -2.72 42.06 -40.20
C PHE A 622 -3.46 41.13 -41.19
N GLY A 623 -4.11 41.71 -42.21
CA GLY A 623 -4.98 41.03 -43.19
C GLY A 623 -4.31 40.09 -44.18
N THR A 624 -3.02 40.26 -44.46
CA THR A 624 -2.28 39.54 -45.50
C THR A 624 -2.92 39.62 -46.90
N GLY A 625 -3.85 38.74 -47.27
CA GLY A 625 -4.56 38.79 -48.54
C GLY A 625 -5.94 38.14 -48.47
N GLY A 626 -6.86 38.60 -49.32
CA GLY A 626 -8.29 38.37 -49.13
C GLY A 626 -9.00 39.71 -49.04
N ASN A 627 -10.33 39.72 -48.89
CA ASN A 627 -11.03 40.97 -48.56
C ASN A 627 -11.29 40.96 -47.07
N ASP A 628 -10.54 41.76 -46.33
CA ASP A 628 -10.58 41.76 -44.87
C ASP A 628 -11.60 42.76 -44.33
N THR A 629 -12.16 42.48 -43.15
CA THR A 629 -13.08 43.33 -42.41
C THR A 629 -12.64 43.39 -40.94
N PHE A 630 -12.30 44.59 -40.47
CA PHE A 630 -11.78 44.82 -39.12
C PHE A 630 -12.66 45.78 -38.34
N GLU A 631 -13.05 45.42 -37.13
CA GLU A 631 -13.71 46.28 -36.15
C GLU A 631 -12.89 46.28 -34.85
N GLY A 632 -11.98 47.24 -34.69
CA GLY A 632 -11.09 47.34 -33.53
C GLY A 632 -11.77 47.79 -32.23
N GLY A 633 -13.03 48.24 -32.32
CA GLY A 633 -13.77 48.74 -31.17
C GLY A 633 -13.25 50.10 -30.72
N ALA A 634 -12.89 50.23 -29.44
CA ALA A 634 -12.43 51.51 -28.89
C ALA A 634 -10.97 51.44 -28.48
N GLY A 635 -10.13 52.37 -28.92
CA GLY A 635 -8.70 52.20 -28.68
C GLY A 635 -7.87 53.16 -29.50
N ASN A 636 -6.65 52.79 -29.80
CA ASN A 636 -5.92 53.42 -30.88
C ASN A 636 -5.39 52.28 -31.72
N ASP A 637 -6.18 51.88 -32.71
CA ASP A 637 -5.96 50.62 -33.38
C ASP A 637 -5.08 50.82 -34.62
N VAL A 638 -4.39 49.76 -35.04
CA VAL A 638 -3.58 49.75 -36.25
C VAL A 638 -4.09 48.65 -37.17
N LEU A 639 -4.67 49.05 -38.29
CA LEU A 639 -5.29 48.14 -39.26
C LEU A 639 -4.46 48.10 -40.53
N LEU A 640 -3.90 46.93 -40.84
CA LEU A 640 -3.15 46.67 -42.08
C LEU A 640 -3.94 45.68 -42.96
N GLY A 641 -4.61 46.18 -44.01
CA GLY A 641 -5.42 45.34 -44.90
C GLY A 641 -4.58 44.39 -45.75
N GLY A 642 -3.58 44.93 -46.45
CA GLY A 642 -2.71 44.13 -47.29
C GLY A 642 -3.28 43.97 -48.69
N ALA A 643 -3.46 42.74 -49.16
CA ALA A 643 -3.82 42.46 -50.55
C ALA A 643 -5.31 42.11 -50.71
N GLY A 644 -6.12 43.08 -51.09
CA GLY A 644 -7.49 42.84 -51.53
C GLY A 644 -8.31 44.11 -51.56
N VAL A 645 -9.59 44.00 -51.16
CA VAL A 645 -10.46 45.14 -50.90
C VAL A 645 -10.86 45.08 -49.44
N ASP A 646 -10.17 45.88 -48.64
CA ASP A 646 -10.22 45.73 -47.18
C ASP A 646 -11.07 46.84 -46.56
N THR A 647 -11.77 46.49 -45.48
CA THR A 647 -12.80 47.31 -44.85
C THR A 647 -12.49 47.52 -43.37
N ALA A 648 -12.25 48.76 -42.96
CA ALA A 648 -12.29 49.15 -41.55
C ALA A 648 -13.71 49.54 -41.16
N VAL A 649 -14.20 49.04 -40.03
CA VAL A 649 -15.56 49.24 -39.53
C VAL A 649 -15.53 50.11 -38.29
N PHE A 650 -16.38 51.14 -38.28
CA PHE A 650 -16.48 52.12 -37.20
C PHE A 650 -17.94 52.20 -36.72
N SER A 651 -18.15 52.16 -35.41
CA SER A 651 -19.49 52.11 -34.81
C SER A 651 -20.22 53.46 -34.77
N GLY A 652 -19.53 54.56 -35.09
CA GLY A 652 -20.09 55.91 -35.15
C GLY A 652 -20.45 56.37 -36.57
N ASN A 653 -21.21 57.46 -36.66
CA ASN A 653 -21.50 58.13 -37.94
C ASN A 653 -20.25 58.82 -38.50
N PHE A 654 -20.12 58.88 -39.83
CA PHE A 654 -18.99 59.47 -40.56
C PHE A 654 -18.63 60.88 -40.08
N ALA A 655 -19.63 61.71 -39.77
CA ALA A 655 -19.43 63.08 -39.31
C ALA A 655 -18.72 63.21 -37.95
N ASN A 656 -18.63 62.12 -37.18
CA ASN A 656 -17.97 62.10 -35.87
C ASN A 656 -16.46 61.82 -35.95
N TYR A 657 -15.94 61.53 -37.14
CA TYR A 657 -14.54 61.17 -37.35
C TYR A 657 -13.80 62.30 -38.05
N SER A 658 -12.60 62.61 -37.55
CA SER A 658 -11.65 63.47 -38.26
C SER A 658 -10.65 62.62 -39.04
N PHE A 659 -10.32 63.06 -40.25
CA PHE A 659 -9.38 62.38 -41.14
C PHE A 659 -8.07 63.15 -41.24
N ALA A 660 -6.96 62.45 -41.05
CA ALA A 660 -5.61 62.95 -41.30
C ALA A 660 -4.80 61.89 -42.05
N THR A 661 -3.62 62.29 -42.52
CA THR A 661 -2.64 61.36 -43.10
C THR A 661 -1.29 61.56 -42.41
N SER A 662 -0.60 60.46 -42.15
CA SER A 662 0.72 60.46 -41.51
C SER A 662 1.59 59.40 -42.17
N ASN A 663 2.69 59.81 -42.80
CA ASN A 663 3.65 58.92 -43.46
C ASN A 663 3.07 57.93 -44.50
N GLY A 664 1.92 58.25 -45.09
CA GLY A 664 1.22 57.39 -46.06
C GLY A 664 0.03 56.63 -45.46
N ASP A 665 -0.02 56.50 -44.14
CA ASP A 665 -1.15 55.91 -43.42
C ASP A 665 -2.27 56.93 -43.26
N ARG A 666 -3.50 56.43 -43.15
CA ARG A 666 -4.69 57.23 -42.91
C ARG A 666 -5.02 57.17 -41.43
N ILE A 667 -5.25 58.32 -40.83
CA ILE A 667 -5.53 58.45 -39.41
C ILE A 667 -6.98 58.89 -39.25
N LEU A 668 -7.78 58.07 -38.60
CA LEU A 668 -9.16 58.37 -38.25
C LEU A 668 -9.22 58.61 -36.74
N THR A 669 -9.92 59.66 -36.30
CA THR A 669 -10.02 59.95 -34.87
C THR A 669 -11.45 60.27 -34.47
N SER A 670 -11.95 59.63 -33.42
CA SER A 670 -13.22 59.93 -32.79
C SER A 670 -13.12 59.95 -31.26
N ALA A 671 -14.12 60.52 -30.59
CA ALA A 671 -14.17 60.51 -29.13
C ALA A 671 -14.58 59.15 -28.55
N LYS A 672 -15.21 58.28 -29.36
CA LYS A 672 -15.74 56.97 -28.91
C LYS A 672 -14.71 55.87 -29.11
N GLU A 673 -14.02 55.90 -30.25
CA GLU A 673 -13.14 54.82 -30.70
C GLU A 673 -11.66 55.21 -30.68
N GLY A 674 -11.34 56.46 -30.33
CA GLY A 674 -9.96 56.94 -30.21
C GLY A 674 -9.31 57.22 -31.56
N THR A 675 -8.03 56.87 -31.74
CA THR A 675 -7.22 57.25 -32.92
C THR A 675 -6.67 56.05 -33.66
N ASP A 676 -7.27 55.75 -34.81
CA ASP A 676 -6.98 54.55 -35.58
C ASP A 676 -6.10 54.84 -36.79
N THR A 677 -5.12 53.98 -37.02
CA THR A 677 -4.15 54.05 -38.12
C THR A 677 -4.46 52.96 -39.15
N LEU A 678 -4.80 53.37 -40.36
CA LEU A 678 -5.22 52.48 -41.43
C LEU A 678 -4.17 52.52 -42.56
N ARG A 679 -3.65 51.35 -42.91
CA ARG A 679 -2.75 51.15 -44.07
C ARG A 679 -3.35 50.08 -44.98
N ASP A 680 -3.30 50.32 -46.28
CA ASP A 680 -3.79 49.39 -47.30
C ASP A 680 -5.25 48.93 -47.03
N ILE A 681 -6.10 49.87 -46.57
CA ILE A 681 -7.54 49.68 -46.40
C ILE A 681 -8.26 50.42 -47.52
N GLU A 682 -9.19 49.83 -48.28
CA GLU A 682 -9.89 50.51 -49.38
C GLU A 682 -11.15 51.24 -48.90
N ILE A 683 -11.77 50.71 -47.85
CA ILE A 683 -13.12 51.08 -47.42
C ILE A 683 -13.13 51.39 -45.92
N ALA A 684 -13.72 52.53 -45.53
CA ALA A 684 -14.13 52.77 -44.15
C ALA A 684 -15.66 52.75 -44.05
N ARG A 685 -16.22 51.80 -43.32
CA ARG A 685 -17.65 51.65 -43.07
C ARG A 685 -18.01 52.32 -41.75
N PHE A 686 -19.00 53.20 -41.79
CA PHE A 686 -19.55 53.93 -40.65
C PHE A 686 -21.02 53.55 -40.45
N ALA A 687 -21.57 53.86 -39.29
CA ALA A 687 -22.97 53.56 -38.97
C ALA A 687 -24.00 54.22 -39.92
N ASP A 688 -23.62 55.28 -40.65
CA ASP A 688 -24.50 56.01 -41.58
C ASP A 688 -24.10 55.90 -43.06
N GLY A 689 -23.08 55.09 -43.40
CA GLY A 689 -22.66 54.88 -44.78
C GLY A 689 -21.21 54.45 -44.96
N ILE A 690 -20.78 54.36 -46.21
CA ILE A 690 -19.45 53.87 -46.58
C ILE A 690 -18.62 54.99 -47.21
N TYR A 691 -17.37 55.15 -46.74
CA TYR A 691 -16.36 56.00 -47.36
C TYR A 691 -15.40 55.15 -48.18
N ASP A 692 -15.41 55.36 -49.50
CA ASP A 692 -14.45 54.74 -50.43
C ASP A 692 -13.24 55.66 -50.57
N PHE A 693 -12.08 55.21 -50.08
CA PHE A 693 -10.87 56.02 -50.07
C PHE A 693 -10.25 56.20 -51.46
N ALA A 694 -10.45 55.26 -52.39
CA ALA A 694 -9.97 55.38 -53.75
C ALA A 694 -10.76 56.43 -54.53
N LYS A 695 -12.07 56.53 -54.26
CA LYS A 695 -12.96 57.53 -54.87
C LYS A 695 -12.98 58.86 -54.11
N GLY A 696 -12.63 58.86 -52.82
CA GLY A 696 -12.75 60.03 -51.94
C GLY A 696 -14.19 60.45 -51.71
N THR A 697 -15.13 59.50 -51.71
CA THR A 697 -16.57 59.76 -51.65
C THR A 697 -17.24 58.99 -50.53
N PHE A 698 -18.01 59.70 -49.70
CA PHE A 698 -18.96 59.10 -48.78
C PHE A 698 -20.28 58.77 -49.49
N THR A 699 -20.75 57.54 -49.35
CA THR A 699 -22.03 57.06 -49.87
C THR A 699 -22.92 56.70 -48.68
N PRO A 700 -24.00 57.48 -48.41
CA PRO A 700 -24.95 57.14 -47.35
C PRO A 700 -25.68 55.82 -47.64
N ASN A 701 -25.98 55.04 -46.60
CA ASN A 701 -26.76 53.81 -46.73
C ASN A 701 -28.21 54.14 -47.17
N VAL A 702 -28.55 53.88 -48.43
CA VAL A 702 -29.90 54.12 -49.01
C VAL A 702 -30.59 52.83 -49.49
N SER A 703 -29.89 51.70 -49.39
CA SER A 703 -30.34 50.32 -49.64
C SER A 703 -30.14 49.54 -48.35
N ASN A 704 -30.95 48.52 -48.09
CA ASN A 704 -30.86 47.69 -46.89
C ASN A 704 -30.95 46.21 -47.28
N SER A 705 -29.93 45.47 -46.93
CA SER A 705 -29.80 44.03 -47.00
C SER A 705 -30.39 43.45 -45.72
N ALA A 706 -30.93 42.24 -45.77
CA ALA A 706 -31.39 41.60 -44.54
C ALA A 706 -30.17 41.07 -43.75
N PRO A 707 -30.28 40.91 -42.41
CA PRO A 707 -29.29 40.19 -41.63
C PRO A 707 -29.09 38.76 -42.17
N THR A 708 -27.84 38.35 -42.33
CA THR A 708 -27.41 37.04 -42.83
C THR A 708 -26.40 36.40 -41.87
N ASN A 709 -25.94 35.18 -42.17
CA ASN A 709 -24.98 34.45 -41.32
C ASN A 709 -25.33 34.45 -39.82
N ILE A 710 -26.60 34.22 -39.51
CA ILE A 710 -27.12 34.28 -38.13
C ILE A 710 -26.60 33.05 -37.39
N GLN A 711 -25.82 33.24 -36.33
CA GLN A 711 -25.22 32.17 -35.55
C GLN A 711 -25.43 32.38 -34.04
N LEU A 712 -25.18 31.33 -33.28
CA LEU A 712 -25.10 31.34 -31.83
C LEU A 712 -23.78 30.66 -31.48
N SER A 713 -22.87 31.38 -30.83
CA SER A 713 -21.48 30.94 -30.64
C SER A 713 -21.36 29.60 -29.92
N LYS A 714 -22.25 29.33 -28.96
CA LYS A 714 -22.33 28.08 -28.19
C LYS A 714 -23.77 27.60 -28.08
N THR A 715 -23.97 26.30 -28.35
CA THR A 715 -25.30 25.65 -28.44
C THR A 715 -25.41 24.45 -27.49
N SER A 716 -24.59 24.44 -26.43
CA SER A 716 -24.65 23.43 -25.39
C SER A 716 -24.19 24.02 -24.06
N LEU A 717 -24.76 23.52 -22.97
CA LEU A 717 -24.36 23.86 -21.62
C LEU A 717 -24.72 22.72 -20.67
N LEU A 718 -23.99 22.65 -19.55
CA LEU A 718 -24.25 21.71 -18.45
C LEU A 718 -25.61 22.01 -17.80
N GLU A 719 -26.31 20.98 -17.33
CA GLU A 719 -27.59 21.18 -16.65
C GLU A 719 -27.47 21.96 -15.33
N SER A 720 -26.33 21.81 -14.66
CA SER A 720 -25.96 22.50 -13.41
C SER A 720 -25.62 23.98 -13.62
N THR A 721 -25.63 24.47 -14.87
CA THR A 721 -25.25 25.85 -15.20
C THR A 721 -26.06 26.86 -14.37
N PRO A 722 -25.39 27.76 -13.61
CA PRO A 722 -26.06 28.76 -12.81
C PRO A 722 -27.02 29.64 -13.62
N LEU A 723 -28.03 30.19 -12.95
CA LEU A 723 -28.95 31.14 -13.58
C LEU A 723 -28.20 32.39 -14.02
N TRP A 724 -28.60 32.93 -15.17
CA TRP A 724 -28.02 34.11 -15.82
C TRP A 724 -26.61 33.91 -16.41
N THR A 725 -26.14 32.66 -16.49
CA THR A 725 -24.93 32.32 -17.24
C THR A 725 -25.21 32.42 -18.74
N THR A 726 -24.24 32.95 -19.49
CA THR A 726 -24.32 33.03 -20.95
C THR A 726 -24.20 31.64 -21.57
N VAL A 727 -25.18 31.27 -22.38
CA VAL A 727 -25.15 30.06 -23.20
C VAL A 727 -24.34 30.29 -24.46
N GLY A 728 -24.53 31.44 -25.11
CA GLY A 728 -23.85 31.79 -26.35
C GLY A 728 -24.21 33.20 -26.80
N LEU A 729 -23.33 33.79 -27.60
CA LEU A 729 -23.51 35.10 -28.21
C LEU A 729 -24.24 34.96 -29.54
N LEU A 730 -25.29 35.75 -29.74
CA LEU A 730 -25.93 35.86 -31.05
C LEU A 730 -25.13 36.82 -31.93
N SER A 731 -24.70 36.30 -33.06
CA SER A 731 -24.02 37.06 -34.10
C SER A 731 -24.76 36.92 -35.43
N ALA A 732 -24.66 37.95 -36.25
CA ALA A 732 -25.19 37.98 -37.61
C ALA A 732 -24.45 39.05 -38.40
N LYS A 733 -24.43 38.90 -39.72
CA LYS A 733 -23.81 39.83 -40.65
C LYS A 733 -24.86 40.65 -41.35
N ASP A 734 -24.75 41.96 -41.23
CA ASP A 734 -25.43 42.88 -42.12
C ASP A 734 -24.44 43.40 -43.18
N ALA A 735 -24.83 43.30 -44.44
CA ALA A 735 -23.97 43.71 -45.56
C ALA A 735 -23.84 45.24 -45.65
N ASP A 736 -24.81 45.99 -45.13
CA ASP A 736 -24.77 47.46 -45.08
C ASP A 736 -24.09 47.97 -43.80
N GLY A 737 -23.80 47.07 -42.85
CA GLY A 737 -23.21 47.39 -41.56
C GLY A 737 -24.19 48.07 -40.61
N ASP A 738 -25.49 47.90 -40.83
CA ASP A 738 -26.52 48.39 -39.92
C ASP A 738 -26.41 47.70 -38.56
N ALA A 739 -26.64 48.44 -37.47
CA ALA A 739 -26.60 47.89 -36.12
C ALA A 739 -27.70 46.85 -35.92
N LEU A 740 -27.33 45.66 -35.48
CA LEU A 740 -28.26 44.55 -35.30
C LEU A 740 -28.88 44.56 -33.91
N THR A 741 -30.18 44.33 -33.88
CA THR A 741 -30.98 44.14 -32.67
C THR A 741 -31.49 42.71 -32.62
N TYR A 742 -31.34 42.09 -31.46
CA TYR A 742 -31.72 40.71 -31.21
C TYR A 742 -32.97 40.69 -30.32
N THR A 743 -33.90 39.78 -30.59
CA THR A 743 -35.09 39.58 -29.77
C THR A 743 -35.36 38.09 -29.65
N LEU A 744 -35.47 37.59 -28.42
CA LEU A 744 -35.86 36.22 -28.17
C LEU A 744 -37.39 36.11 -28.28
N LEU A 745 -37.86 35.38 -29.29
CA LEU A 745 -39.29 35.14 -29.54
C LEU A 745 -39.81 33.95 -28.74
N ASP A 746 -38.97 32.92 -28.57
CA ASP A 746 -39.25 31.74 -27.77
C ASP A 746 -38.01 31.34 -26.97
N GLY A 747 -38.11 31.43 -25.63
CA GLY A 747 -37.06 31.04 -24.69
C GLY A 747 -37.20 29.61 -24.17
N ALA A 748 -37.87 28.74 -24.93
CA ALA A 748 -38.11 27.34 -24.60
C ALA A 748 -38.79 27.13 -23.25
N GLY A 749 -39.87 27.88 -22.96
CA GLY A 749 -40.57 27.79 -21.67
C GLY A 749 -39.85 28.51 -20.52
N ASP A 750 -39.24 29.66 -20.81
CA ASP A 750 -38.47 30.52 -19.90
C ASP A 750 -37.18 29.89 -19.35
N HIS A 751 -36.66 28.83 -19.99
CA HIS A 751 -35.32 28.31 -19.69
C HIS A 751 -34.22 29.27 -20.13
N PHE A 752 -34.48 30.05 -21.17
CA PHE A 752 -33.52 31.04 -21.69
C PHE A 752 -34.12 32.44 -21.78
N ARG A 753 -33.27 33.44 -21.57
CA ARG A 753 -33.54 34.86 -21.78
C ARG A 753 -32.47 35.49 -22.64
N LEU A 754 -32.77 36.70 -23.11
CA LEU A 754 -31.82 37.54 -23.82
C LEU A 754 -31.28 38.62 -22.87
N ASN A 755 -29.97 38.74 -22.76
CA ASN A 755 -29.29 39.85 -22.09
C ASN A 755 -28.37 40.54 -23.10
N GLY A 756 -28.81 41.69 -23.64
CA GLY A 756 -28.14 42.29 -24.81
C GLY A 756 -28.34 41.43 -26.06
N ASN A 757 -27.25 40.90 -26.60
CA ASN A 757 -27.23 39.90 -27.68
C ASN A 757 -26.84 38.50 -27.18
N ARG A 758 -26.80 38.25 -25.87
CA ARG A 758 -26.45 36.95 -25.29
C ARG A 758 -27.68 36.17 -24.89
N ILE A 759 -27.72 34.90 -25.26
CA ILE A 759 -28.65 33.95 -24.68
C ILE A 759 -28.11 33.58 -23.30
N VAL A 760 -28.92 33.75 -22.26
CA VAL A 760 -28.57 33.42 -20.88
C VAL A 760 -29.59 32.45 -20.30
N THR A 761 -29.17 31.59 -19.37
CA THR A 761 -30.08 30.75 -18.60
C THR A 761 -30.98 31.62 -17.73
N SER A 762 -32.25 31.25 -17.60
CA SER A 762 -33.21 31.96 -16.73
C SER A 762 -34.05 31.04 -15.86
N LYS A 763 -33.88 29.74 -16.05
CA LYS A 763 -34.42 28.67 -15.22
C LYS A 763 -33.41 27.52 -15.24
N ALA A 764 -33.38 26.73 -14.18
CA ALA A 764 -32.53 25.56 -14.09
C ALA A 764 -32.86 24.59 -15.24
N LEU A 765 -31.82 23.98 -15.78
CA LEU A 765 -31.91 22.91 -16.77
C LEU A 765 -31.86 21.57 -16.03
N ASP A 766 -32.32 20.52 -16.69
CA ASP A 766 -32.39 19.16 -16.15
C ASP A 766 -32.30 18.22 -17.36
N TYR A 767 -31.16 17.54 -17.49
CA TYR A 767 -30.83 16.66 -18.59
C TYR A 767 -31.75 15.44 -18.63
N GLU A 768 -32.10 14.87 -17.47
CA GLU A 768 -33.03 13.74 -17.33
C GLU A 768 -34.43 14.10 -17.83
N THR A 769 -34.84 15.36 -17.65
CA THR A 769 -36.13 15.88 -18.12
C THR A 769 -36.10 16.17 -19.61
N ASP A 770 -35.21 17.06 -20.07
CA ASP A 770 -35.14 17.51 -21.46
C ASP A 770 -33.68 17.68 -21.89
N LYS A 771 -33.15 16.71 -22.66
CA LYS A 771 -31.76 16.72 -23.18
C LYS A 771 -31.44 17.87 -24.14
N SER A 772 -32.43 18.63 -24.58
CA SER A 772 -32.23 19.77 -25.47
C SER A 772 -33.45 20.70 -25.46
N HIS A 773 -33.21 21.97 -25.73
CA HIS A 773 -34.22 23.00 -25.88
C HIS A 773 -34.06 23.74 -27.20
N THR A 774 -35.16 24.01 -27.91
CA THR A 774 -35.13 24.86 -29.11
C THR A 774 -35.61 26.26 -28.76
N ILE A 775 -34.79 27.27 -29.04
CA ILE A 775 -35.13 28.68 -28.93
C ILE A 775 -35.36 29.29 -30.32
N LYS A 776 -36.19 30.34 -30.39
CA LYS A 776 -36.43 31.11 -31.63
C LYS A 776 -36.02 32.56 -31.42
N VAL A 777 -35.13 33.05 -32.28
CA VAL A 777 -34.58 34.41 -32.20
C VAL A 777 -34.91 35.19 -33.45
N ALA A 778 -35.32 36.44 -33.29
CA ALA A 778 -35.46 37.44 -34.35
C ALA A 778 -34.27 38.41 -34.33
N ILE A 779 -33.70 38.68 -35.50
CA ILE A 779 -32.56 39.57 -35.70
C ILE A 779 -32.99 40.65 -36.68
N SER A 780 -32.85 41.91 -36.30
CA SER A 780 -33.27 43.05 -37.13
C SER A 780 -32.19 44.12 -37.23
N ASP A 781 -31.97 44.62 -38.44
CA ASP A 781 -31.15 45.81 -38.74
C ASP A 781 -31.92 47.15 -38.53
N GLY A 782 -33.12 47.08 -37.94
CA GLY A 782 -34.03 48.22 -37.77
C GLY A 782 -34.95 48.50 -38.98
N LYS A 783 -34.76 47.82 -40.11
CA LYS A 783 -35.56 47.93 -41.34
C LYS A 783 -36.14 46.57 -41.78
N VAL A 784 -35.36 45.50 -41.71
CA VAL A 784 -35.70 44.10 -42.01
C VAL A 784 -35.44 43.24 -40.78
N THR A 785 -36.26 42.21 -40.57
CA THR A 785 -36.12 41.24 -39.48
C THR A 785 -36.11 39.82 -40.05
N VAL A 786 -35.17 38.99 -39.59
CA VAL A 786 -35.04 37.57 -39.94
C VAL A 786 -35.14 36.73 -38.67
N GLU A 787 -35.90 35.64 -38.71
CA GLU A 787 -36.06 34.70 -37.59
C GLU A 787 -35.24 33.43 -37.83
N LYS A 788 -34.64 32.87 -36.78
CA LYS A 788 -33.91 31.60 -36.82
C LYS A 788 -34.14 30.79 -35.54
N ASP A 789 -34.24 29.48 -35.71
CA ASP A 789 -34.30 28.52 -34.60
C ASP A 789 -32.89 28.01 -34.27
N PHE A 790 -32.60 27.91 -32.97
CA PHE A 790 -31.38 27.31 -32.44
C PHE A 790 -31.74 26.21 -31.45
N THR A 791 -31.09 25.06 -31.58
CA THR A 791 -31.18 23.99 -30.59
C THR A 791 -30.01 24.13 -29.63
N ILE A 792 -30.31 24.21 -28.34
CA ILE A 792 -29.36 24.21 -27.24
C ILE A 792 -29.44 22.82 -26.60
N ASN A 793 -28.35 22.06 -26.64
CA ASN A 793 -28.27 20.77 -25.98
C ASN A 793 -27.98 20.97 -24.49
N VAL A 794 -28.70 20.26 -23.64
CA VAL A 794 -28.36 20.16 -22.23
C VAL A 794 -27.35 19.01 -22.13
N LEU A 795 -26.23 19.25 -21.45
CA LEU A 795 -25.23 18.24 -21.17
C LEU A 795 -25.45 17.71 -19.76
N ASP A 796 -25.40 16.39 -19.65
CA ASP A 796 -25.53 15.62 -18.42
C ASP A 796 -24.39 16.01 -17.48
N VAL A 797 -24.73 16.44 -16.27
CA VAL A 797 -23.78 16.54 -15.16
C VAL A 797 -24.08 15.36 -14.28
N ASN A 798 -23.06 14.59 -13.92
CA ASN A 798 -23.22 13.46 -13.03
C ASN A 798 -23.54 13.94 -11.61
N GLU A 799 -24.78 14.33 -11.41
CA GLU A 799 -25.27 14.78 -10.13
C GLU A 799 -25.43 13.55 -9.24
N ALA A 800 -24.98 13.66 -7.99
CA ALA A 800 -25.40 12.72 -6.96
C ALA A 800 -26.92 12.60 -7.08
N PRO A 801 -27.46 11.44 -7.48
CA PRO A 801 -28.84 11.44 -7.94
C PRO A 801 -29.73 11.82 -6.77
N VAL A 802 -30.88 12.41 -7.07
CA VAL A 802 -31.83 12.87 -6.07
C VAL A 802 -32.43 11.67 -5.33
N ASN A 803 -31.65 11.07 -4.43
CA ASN A 803 -31.94 9.97 -3.51
C ASN A 803 -33.21 9.17 -3.88
N LYS A 804 -33.14 8.45 -5.01
CA LYS A 804 -34.26 7.66 -5.51
C LYS A 804 -34.23 6.31 -4.81
N ALA A 805 -35.36 5.91 -4.25
CA ALA A 805 -35.44 4.60 -3.60
C ALA A 805 -35.07 3.46 -4.58
N PRO A 806 -34.45 2.36 -4.10
CA PRO A 806 -34.00 1.26 -4.95
C PRO A 806 -35.08 0.73 -5.89
N ILE A 807 -34.72 0.42 -7.14
CA ILE A 807 -35.61 -0.03 -8.22
C ILE A 807 -35.28 -1.46 -8.70
N ASN A 808 -36.11 -2.02 -9.58
CA ASN A 808 -35.94 -3.37 -10.14
C ASN A 808 -35.84 -4.49 -9.09
N LEU A 809 -36.65 -4.39 -8.03
CA LEU A 809 -36.75 -5.42 -7.00
C LEU A 809 -37.12 -6.76 -7.64
N ALA A 810 -36.21 -7.72 -7.54
CA ALA A 810 -36.34 -9.05 -8.09
C ALA A 810 -35.94 -10.10 -7.06
N PHE A 811 -36.49 -11.29 -7.23
CA PHE A 811 -36.16 -12.45 -6.42
C PHE A 811 -35.84 -13.63 -7.33
N SER A 812 -34.73 -14.32 -7.06
CA SER A 812 -34.15 -15.27 -8.02
C SER A 812 -34.93 -16.58 -8.22
N ARG A 813 -36.06 -16.79 -7.53
CA ARG A 813 -36.88 -18.01 -7.63
C ARG A 813 -38.37 -17.75 -7.61
N ALA A 814 -39.10 -18.50 -8.42
CA ALA A 814 -40.57 -18.47 -8.49
C ALA A 814 -41.26 -19.61 -7.74
N SER A 815 -40.51 -20.58 -7.19
CA SER A 815 -41.09 -21.74 -6.51
C SER A 815 -40.12 -22.41 -5.54
N ILE A 816 -40.66 -23.08 -4.53
CA ILE A 816 -39.94 -23.90 -3.55
C ILE A 816 -40.67 -25.22 -3.35
N SER A 817 -39.93 -26.33 -3.23
CA SER A 817 -40.54 -27.61 -2.85
C SER A 817 -40.84 -27.65 -1.36
N GLU A 818 -41.92 -28.34 -0.98
CA GLU A 818 -42.13 -28.68 0.42
C GLU A 818 -41.04 -29.63 0.95
N ASN A 819 -41.02 -29.88 2.27
CA ASN A 819 -40.05 -30.76 2.93
C ASN A 819 -38.56 -30.38 2.82
N VAL A 820 -38.24 -29.17 2.38
CA VAL A 820 -36.87 -28.65 2.49
C VAL A 820 -36.48 -28.43 3.94
N ALA A 821 -35.21 -28.72 4.28
CA ALA A 821 -34.71 -28.52 5.64
C ALA A 821 -34.81 -27.05 6.08
N ILE A 822 -35.05 -26.81 7.38
CA ILE A 822 -35.01 -25.45 7.95
C ILE A 822 -33.59 -24.88 7.79
N GLY A 823 -33.48 -23.62 7.38
CA GLY A 823 -32.22 -22.95 7.06
C GLY A 823 -31.79 -23.08 5.59
N THR A 824 -32.54 -23.82 4.77
CA THR A 824 -32.27 -23.94 3.33
C THR A 824 -32.35 -22.58 2.65
N ALA A 825 -31.35 -22.25 1.83
CA ALA A 825 -31.38 -21.07 0.98
C ALA A 825 -32.49 -21.20 -0.07
N VAL A 826 -33.47 -20.32 0.03
CA VAL A 826 -34.58 -20.23 -0.91
C VAL A 826 -34.07 -19.52 -2.15
N GLY A 827 -33.78 -18.22 -2.08
CA GLY A 827 -33.29 -17.43 -3.21
C GLY A 827 -32.61 -16.14 -2.76
N LEU A 828 -32.15 -15.35 -3.71
CA LEU A 828 -31.48 -14.07 -3.48
C LEU A 828 -32.40 -12.91 -3.89
N LEU A 829 -32.41 -11.87 -3.07
CA LEU A 829 -33.00 -10.58 -3.39
C LEU A 829 -31.97 -9.72 -4.12
N SER A 830 -32.43 -9.03 -5.15
CA SER A 830 -31.64 -8.05 -5.90
C SER A 830 -32.49 -6.83 -6.19
N ALA A 831 -31.86 -5.67 -6.13
CA ALA A 831 -32.38 -4.38 -6.54
C ALA A 831 -31.20 -3.57 -7.05
N VAL A 832 -31.49 -2.55 -7.82
CA VAL A 832 -30.51 -1.58 -8.29
C VAL A 832 -30.80 -0.30 -7.54
N ASP A 833 -29.82 0.17 -6.79
CA ASP A 833 -29.78 1.55 -6.33
C ASP A 833 -29.44 2.42 -7.55
N PRO A 834 -30.34 3.33 -7.99
CA PRO A 834 -30.07 4.19 -9.13
C PRO A 834 -28.76 4.99 -9.03
N GLU A 835 -28.30 5.23 -7.80
CA GLU A 835 -27.10 5.97 -7.42
C GLU A 835 -25.86 5.07 -7.27
N GLY A 836 -25.98 3.75 -7.48
CA GLY A 836 -24.88 2.80 -7.35
C GLY A 836 -24.52 2.43 -5.91
N GLY A 837 -25.30 2.87 -4.93
CA GLY A 837 -25.13 2.59 -3.51
C GLY A 837 -25.46 1.15 -3.09
N VAL A 838 -25.00 0.78 -1.89
CA VAL A 838 -25.26 -0.55 -1.31
C VAL A 838 -26.71 -0.66 -0.82
N VAL A 839 -27.48 -1.59 -1.39
CA VAL A 839 -28.85 -1.88 -0.98
C VAL A 839 -28.90 -2.78 0.27
N LYS A 840 -29.51 -2.28 1.34
CA LYS A 840 -29.86 -3.04 2.55
C LYS A 840 -31.27 -3.61 2.44
N TRP A 841 -31.48 -4.79 3.04
CA TRP A 841 -32.76 -5.48 2.95
C TRP A 841 -33.37 -5.73 4.32
N ARG A 842 -34.69 -5.68 4.39
CA ARG A 842 -35.47 -6.28 5.48
C ARG A 842 -36.75 -6.93 4.97
N LEU A 843 -37.29 -7.86 5.75
CA LEU A 843 -38.63 -8.39 5.54
C LEU A 843 -39.64 -7.55 6.33
N THR A 844 -40.66 -7.05 5.66
CA THR A 844 -41.82 -6.40 6.29
C THR A 844 -42.99 -7.36 6.47
N ASP A 845 -43.01 -8.44 5.68
CA ASP A 845 -43.83 -9.65 5.89
C ASP A 845 -42.94 -10.87 5.60
N ASP A 846 -42.84 -11.80 6.56
CA ASP A 846 -42.00 -12.99 6.49
C ASP A 846 -42.79 -14.28 6.17
N ALA A 847 -43.98 -14.13 5.56
CA ALA A 847 -44.91 -15.22 5.23
C ALA A 847 -45.33 -16.01 6.48
N ASP A 848 -45.90 -15.32 7.47
CA ASP A 848 -46.30 -15.89 8.77
C ASP A 848 -45.17 -16.63 9.51
N GLY A 849 -43.94 -16.12 9.41
CA GLY A 849 -42.76 -16.69 10.07
C GLY A 849 -42.09 -17.85 9.34
N ILE A 850 -42.50 -18.16 8.10
CA ILE A 850 -41.90 -19.24 7.30
C ILE A 850 -40.50 -18.87 6.78
N PHE A 851 -40.22 -17.59 6.54
CA PHE A 851 -38.94 -17.12 6.03
C PHE A 851 -38.13 -16.32 7.05
N LYS A 852 -36.81 -16.25 6.82
CA LYS A 852 -35.89 -15.30 7.45
C LYS A 852 -34.92 -14.75 6.42
N LEU A 853 -34.37 -13.57 6.71
CA LEU A 853 -33.38 -12.89 5.89
C LEU A 853 -31.99 -12.99 6.53
N VAL A 854 -30.98 -13.34 5.72
CA VAL A 854 -29.55 -13.31 6.10
C VAL A 854 -28.78 -12.61 4.98
N GLY A 855 -28.32 -11.38 5.21
CA GLY A 855 -27.83 -10.51 4.13
C GLY A 855 -28.95 -10.21 3.13
N ASN A 856 -28.76 -10.55 1.85
CA ASN A 856 -29.78 -10.49 0.79
C ASN A 856 -30.40 -11.87 0.47
N LYS A 857 -30.17 -12.89 1.31
CA LYS A 857 -30.61 -14.27 1.07
C LYS A 857 -31.84 -14.62 1.91
N ILE A 858 -32.88 -15.12 1.25
CA ILE A 858 -34.07 -15.66 1.92
C ILE A 858 -33.80 -17.13 2.28
N GLN A 859 -34.04 -17.49 3.54
CA GLN A 859 -33.90 -18.85 4.06
C GLN A 859 -35.20 -19.32 4.73
N THR A 860 -35.44 -20.63 4.72
CA THR A 860 -36.54 -21.23 5.48
C THR A 860 -36.28 -21.14 6.98
N LYS A 861 -37.33 -20.78 7.74
CA LYS A 861 -37.35 -20.69 9.21
C LYS A 861 -38.35 -21.67 9.82
N ALA A 862 -39.38 -22.06 9.07
CA ALA A 862 -40.33 -23.10 9.42
C ALA A 862 -40.46 -24.14 8.29
N ALA A 863 -41.07 -25.28 8.60
CA ALA A 863 -41.42 -26.28 7.60
C ALA A 863 -42.50 -25.76 6.65
N ILE A 864 -42.42 -26.18 5.38
CA ILE A 864 -43.40 -25.88 4.34
C ILE A 864 -44.13 -27.18 4.04
N ASP A 865 -45.46 -27.13 4.01
CA ASP A 865 -46.38 -28.23 3.76
C ASP A 865 -47.31 -27.79 2.62
N TYR A 866 -47.25 -28.49 1.48
CA TYR A 866 -48.00 -28.17 0.27
C TYR A 866 -49.51 -28.37 0.47
N GLU A 867 -49.93 -29.43 1.16
CA GLU A 867 -51.34 -29.69 1.48
C GLU A 867 -51.96 -28.54 2.27
N SER A 868 -51.16 -27.86 3.09
CA SER A 868 -51.59 -26.66 3.82
C SER A 868 -51.67 -25.41 2.93
N THR A 869 -50.62 -25.16 2.13
CA THR A 869 -50.42 -23.88 1.45
C THR A 869 -49.70 -24.07 0.13
N HIS A 870 -50.35 -23.71 -0.97
CA HIS A 870 -49.84 -23.92 -2.33
C HIS A 870 -49.03 -22.73 -2.87
N SER A 871 -49.04 -21.60 -2.17
CA SER A 871 -48.26 -20.41 -2.51
C SER A 871 -47.90 -19.63 -1.26
N LEU A 872 -46.66 -19.17 -1.18
CA LEU A 872 -46.16 -18.34 -0.08
C LEU A 872 -45.84 -16.96 -0.62
N THR A 873 -46.37 -15.92 0.01
CA THR A 873 -46.07 -14.53 -0.33
C THR A 873 -45.33 -13.88 0.84
N PHE A 874 -44.23 -13.18 0.57
CA PHE A 874 -43.52 -12.37 1.54
C PHE A 874 -43.22 -10.99 0.96
N THR A 875 -43.08 -9.97 1.80
CA THR A 875 -42.77 -8.61 1.38
C THR A 875 -41.35 -8.27 1.82
N ALA A 876 -40.50 -7.93 0.85
CA ALA A 876 -39.16 -7.42 1.12
C ALA A 876 -39.08 -5.93 0.81
N GLU A 877 -38.41 -5.19 1.68
CA GLU A 877 -38.10 -3.78 1.50
C GLU A 877 -36.59 -3.62 1.25
N ALA A 878 -36.25 -2.92 0.17
CA ALA A 878 -34.92 -2.48 -0.18
C ALA A 878 -34.71 -1.04 0.32
N ASN A 879 -33.64 -0.81 1.07
CA ASN A 879 -33.24 0.48 1.61
C ASN A 879 -31.87 0.90 1.09
N ASP A 880 -31.71 2.16 0.72
CA ASP A 880 -30.40 2.74 0.43
C ASP A 880 -29.68 3.16 1.74
N ALA A 881 -28.50 3.77 1.61
CA ALA A 881 -27.71 4.25 2.74
C ALA A 881 -28.36 5.43 3.48
N ASP A 882 -29.18 6.21 2.79
CA ASP A 882 -29.83 7.44 3.28
C ASP A 882 -31.26 7.20 3.83
N GLY A 883 -31.76 5.97 3.72
CA GLY A 883 -32.99 5.50 4.32
C GLY A 883 -34.23 5.56 3.41
N ASN A 884 -34.09 5.83 2.11
CA ASN A 884 -35.22 5.71 1.18
C ASN A 884 -35.52 4.24 0.93
N ALA A 885 -36.77 3.94 0.57
CA ALA A 885 -37.27 2.58 0.62
C ALA A 885 -38.28 2.24 -0.48
N THR A 886 -38.10 1.07 -1.09
CA THR A 886 -39.10 0.45 -1.98
C THR A 886 -39.45 -0.94 -1.46
N SER A 887 -40.74 -1.25 -1.36
CA SER A 887 -41.24 -2.58 -0.98
C SER A 887 -41.84 -3.32 -2.16
N HIS A 888 -41.67 -4.64 -2.21
CA HIS A 888 -42.32 -5.51 -3.20
C HIS A 888 -42.75 -6.84 -2.61
N ASP A 889 -43.91 -7.34 -3.04
CA ASP A 889 -44.44 -8.65 -2.67
C ASP A 889 -43.92 -9.72 -3.63
N PHE A 890 -43.22 -10.71 -3.08
CA PHE A 890 -42.73 -11.86 -3.83
C PHE A 890 -43.58 -13.08 -3.51
N THR A 891 -44.15 -13.70 -4.53
CA THR A 891 -44.96 -14.92 -4.39
C THR A 891 -44.24 -16.13 -4.98
N LEU A 892 -44.05 -17.17 -4.17
CA LEU A 892 -43.52 -18.46 -4.58
C LEU A 892 -44.64 -19.49 -4.66
N ALA A 893 -44.64 -20.28 -5.72
CA ALA A 893 -45.40 -21.52 -5.75
C ALA A 893 -44.75 -22.58 -4.85
N VAL A 894 -45.51 -23.23 -3.99
CA VAL A 894 -45.05 -24.42 -3.28
C VAL A 894 -45.21 -25.61 -4.24
N LYS A 895 -44.18 -26.44 -4.37
CA LYS A 895 -44.21 -27.66 -5.20
C LYS A 895 -44.40 -28.87 -4.30
N ASP A 896 -45.45 -29.62 -4.58
CA ASP A 896 -45.73 -30.93 -4.01
C ASP A 896 -44.53 -31.86 -4.19
N VAL A 897 -44.11 -32.47 -3.08
CA VAL A 897 -43.15 -33.57 -3.04
C VAL A 897 -43.89 -34.78 -2.50
N PHE A 898 -44.24 -35.69 -3.41
CA PHE A 898 -45.03 -36.90 -3.12
C PHE A 898 -44.67 -37.57 -1.79
N GLU A 899 -45.58 -37.45 -0.82
CA GLU A 899 -45.53 -38.18 0.43
C GLU A 899 -46.41 -39.45 0.32
N PRO A 900 -45.85 -40.67 0.41
CA PRO A 900 -46.67 -41.87 0.43
C PRO A 900 -47.55 -41.87 1.69
N SER A 901 -48.86 -41.78 1.49
CA SER A 901 -49.86 -41.85 2.56
C SER A 901 -49.72 -43.14 3.39
N PHE A 902 -49.11 -43.07 4.57
CA PHE A 902 -49.15 -44.18 5.53
C PHE A 902 -50.35 -44.01 6.46
N SER A 903 -51.52 -44.43 5.99
CA SER A 903 -52.63 -44.78 6.88
C SER A 903 -52.68 -46.30 7.09
N SER A 904 -52.50 -46.70 8.36
CA SER A 904 -52.75 -48.04 8.92
C SER A 904 -51.83 -49.19 8.49
N LEU A 905 -50.71 -49.37 9.20
CA LEU A 905 -50.25 -50.71 9.56
C LEU A 905 -50.87 -51.06 10.92
N SER A 906 -51.97 -51.81 10.91
CA SER A 906 -52.46 -52.48 12.11
C SER A 906 -51.46 -53.56 12.54
N HIS A 907 -51.38 -53.74 13.85
CA HIS A 907 -50.44 -54.56 14.62
C HIS A 907 -50.53 -56.10 14.37
N GLU A 908 -50.98 -56.55 13.20
CA GLU A 908 -51.23 -57.97 12.87
C GLU A 908 -50.33 -58.53 11.75
N ALA A 909 -49.32 -57.79 11.28
CA ALA A 909 -48.40 -58.24 10.24
C ALA A 909 -46.94 -58.46 10.70
N LEU A 910 -46.71 -58.64 12.02
CA LEU A 910 -45.44 -59.13 12.55
C LEU A 910 -45.68 -60.34 13.49
N ILE A 911 -46.17 -61.43 12.91
CA ILE A 911 -45.91 -62.81 13.33
C ILE A 911 -45.32 -63.55 12.14
#